data_AF-K4QVN6-F1
#
_entry.id   AF-K4QVN6-F1
#
_cell.length_a   1.000
_cell.length_b   1.000
_cell.length_c   1.000
_cell.angle_alpha   90.00
_cell.angle_beta   90.00
_cell.angle_gamma   90.00
#
_symmetry.space_group_name_H-M   'P 1'
#
loop_
_entity.id
_entity.type
_entity.pdbx_description
1 polymer ?
#
loop_
_entity_poly.entity_id
_entity_poly.type
_entity_poly.pdbx_seq_one_letter_code
_entity_poly.pdbx_strand_id
1 'polypeptide(L)'
;MIGADAERLVSVLLDNARGSGYLLAPTLVLTAGHCVESEGSEAEVLRFSRDKHGRYDLAESSTFKVAVKSGPEALDFALLIHEGTAFDPLALCGKGCGEVRLGRLVGEDKVPAQALGFPTSMVDTQQYMNVEDARGFVLPRTGSRTAHDAETPTERLHFQISTGTPVRSVAASLWGGMSGAALFSGDYLLGVITEDRPSVEGRLQAVPVEWIFGERGNEDAKACLRQYQVRRTDEALTDPVWAGHGVLKPPYSPLPPPGQWSEADLLQARYDVVPFCGDERKRERDQLTEWCRQPRKIRMRLLSGGGAVGKTRLAREVCRVMGAEGWVAGIVDPLRVDFSQVCALDEKRLLVVDDADAHVGQLEALLAEVDRQSDRPNRLRILAVGHSGGPWWQAIRRRHESLVDSGDPPPLITLAQCSRKDVYNAAVEAFQIWYQQKEFWYQQKAQGEATGQEKAASSGDEVPTGIRDTLPDPDFGSRDFESYLLILIQALVDARAKMDKSPVVSTAPALRSRVEALLDYAIDVERERWQEAARSAGLPDDAVLLERVVAIASMAVAAGPADGTGESGGRGETEASRRLKLVPDLADEPEWRRRAFARWQHTQFTGEGYLRPLQPLRLAERVGARMLVAFPELASQLLDVEGAGPGIPYCPVDQSHQVLNVLQLLQVTAESEGESHRTSADIPGTSSHIQTARGVLERALRAHATPLLRLVKKVAKNDEDGTAQAIGASLAAALNTILQKGEAQAIAAEVLTELDESCPDVLLELATAIADHAVAYYQRDDAPHTDEKTVGLATALQRWSLYLANSGFRNRACEIAYEAVYAHRALAQTTSSPEHKRGLAEAHSDLADRLDEVGRFEEAHDQARDAVRLFDELYQESPPQVDAFRLAKGLCTYATAANDILIRNSIGSIRGCSGRAGRRSSRGRYVADVGGGGRTCGSRRRVGPGRGPGCAWADSV
;
A
#
# COMPACT_ATOMS: atom_id res chain seq x y z
N MET A 1 14.32 -5.90 13.66
CA MET A 1 15.20 -5.17 12.73
C MET A 1 15.66 -3.90 13.43
N ILE A 2 16.93 -3.55 13.29
CA ILE A 2 17.66 -2.64 14.17
C ILE A 2 18.55 -1.77 13.26
N GLY A 3 18.31 -0.46 13.20
CA GLY A 3 18.76 0.40 12.08
C GLY A 3 19.90 1.38 12.38
N ALA A 4 20.62 1.25 13.51
CA ALA A 4 21.88 1.98 13.66
C ALA A 4 22.98 1.30 12.83
N ASP A 5 23.51 2.02 11.84
CA ASP A 5 24.62 1.55 11.01
C ASP A 5 25.95 1.77 11.76
N ALA A 6 26.57 0.68 12.19
CA ALA A 6 27.83 0.73 12.92
C ALA A 6 28.98 1.33 12.09
N GLU A 7 28.90 1.35 10.75
CA GLU A 7 29.92 1.95 9.89
C GLU A 7 29.87 3.49 9.90
N ARG A 8 28.76 4.09 10.38
CA ARG A 8 28.58 5.54 10.59
C ARG A 8 28.96 6.00 11.99
N LEU A 9 29.27 5.09 12.88
CA LEU A 9 29.65 5.39 14.26
C LEU A 9 31.07 5.99 14.31
N VAL A 10 31.22 7.12 15.00
CA VAL A 10 32.50 7.79 15.18
C VAL A 10 32.77 8.11 16.64
N SER A 11 34.04 8.14 17.02
CA SER A 11 34.48 8.68 18.31
C SER A 11 34.98 10.10 18.10
N VAL A 12 34.54 11.03 18.94
CA VAL A 12 35.00 12.42 18.95
C VAL A 12 35.98 12.59 20.11
N LEU A 13 37.17 13.11 19.83
CA LEU A 13 38.22 13.35 20.82
C LEU A 13 38.48 14.86 20.99
N LEU A 14 38.56 15.26 22.25
CA LEU A 14 39.24 16.49 22.68
C LEU A 14 40.35 16.14 23.64
N ASP A 15 41.36 17.01 23.74
CA ASP A 15 42.65 16.86 24.44
C ASP A 15 42.69 15.94 25.68
N ASN A 16 41.61 15.84 26.48
CA ASN A 16 41.45 14.84 27.56
C ASN A 16 40.03 14.24 27.74
N ALA A 17 39.09 14.44 26.81
CA ALA A 17 37.70 14.00 26.92
C ALA A 17 37.24 13.27 25.65
N ARG A 18 36.37 12.27 25.83
CA ARG A 18 35.92 11.38 24.76
C ARG A 18 34.39 11.35 24.70
N GLY A 19 33.86 11.53 23.49
CA GLY A 19 32.46 11.36 23.17
C GLY A 19 32.22 10.36 22.03
N SER A 20 30.99 9.91 21.91
CA SER A 20 30.47 9.23 20.73
C SER A 20 29.92 10.25 19.74
N GLY A 21 29.80 9.89 18.48
CA GLY A 21 29.19 10.70 17.44
C GLY A 21 28.68 9.82 16.31
N TYR A 22 27.89 10.42 15.41
CA TYR A 22 27.31 9.70 14.29
C TYR A 22 27.39 10.53 13.01
N LEU A 23 27.85 9.89 11.92
CA LEU A 23 27.93 10.51 10.60
C LEU A 23 26.52 10.61 9.99
N LEU A 24 26.02 11.85 9.85
CA LEU A 24 24.80 12.15 9.10
C LEU A 24 25.06 12.11 7.59
N ALA A 25 26.21 12.65 7.18
CA ALA A 25 26.74 12.61 5.81
C ALA A 25 28.26 12.35 5.86
N PRO A 26 28.93 12.01 4.73
CA PRO A 26 30.37 11.74 4.71
C PRO A 26 31.23 12.85 5.36
N THR A 27 30.77 14.09 5.29
CA THR A 27 31.46 15.29 5.81
C THR A 27 30.75 15.95 6.99
N LEU A 28 29.72 15.32 7.58
CA LEU A 28 28.90 15.90 8.64
C LEU A 28 28.67 14.92 9.79
N VAL A 29 29.13 15.26 11.00
CA VAL A 29 28.97 14.47 12.22
C VAL A 29 28.06 15.19 13.21
N LEU A 30 27.17 14.44 13.85
CA LEU A 30 26.36 14.86 14.98
C LEU A 30 26.90 14.26 16.29
N THR A 31 27.04 15.07 17.33
CA THR A 31 27.48 14.66 18.68
C THR A 31 26.83 15.53 19.77
N ALA A 32 27.11 15.26 21.04
CA ALA A 32 26.66 16.07 22.17
C ALA A 32 27.50 17.35 22.29
N GLY A 33 26.86 18.45 22.70
CA GLY A 33 27.50 19.78 22.73
C GLY A 33 28.66 19.88 23.71
N HIS A 34 28.56 19.23 24.86
CA HIS A 34 29.64 19.15 25.85
C HIS A 34 30.80 18.23 25.42
N CYS A 35 30.64 17.42 24.38
CA CYS A 35 31.71 16.61 23.81
C CYS A 35 32.64 17.40 22.88
N VAL A 36 32.40 18.72 22.69
CA VAL A 36 33.22 19.61 21.85
C VAL A 36 33.48 20.96 22.53
N GLU A 37 34.48 21.71 22.07
CA GLU A 37 34.95 22.96 22.69
C GLU A 37 34.08 24.18 22.38
N SER A 38 34.37 24.96 21.34
CA SER A 38 33.62 26.15 20.95
C SER A 38 33.38 26.12 19.45
N GLU A 39 32.38 26.85 18.97
CA GLU A 39 32.20 26.99 17.52
C GLU A 39 33.48 27.51 16.87
N GLY A 40 33.87 26.88 15.75
CA GLY A 40 35.12 27.14 15.05
C GLY A 40 36.33 26.36 15.55
N SER A 41 36.25 25.64 16.68
CA SER A 41 37.34 24.76 17.13
C SER A 41 37.43 23.50 16.26
N GLU A 42 38.61 22.87 16.26
CA GLU A 42 38.83 21.59 15.59
C GLU A 42 38.67 20.43 16.58
N ALA A 43 38.14 19.31 16.12
CA ALA A 43 38.02 18.07 16.87
C ALA A 43 38.47 16.90 16.00
N GLU A 44 39.16 15.94 16.61
CA GLU A 44 39.59 14.72 15.93
C GLU A 44 38.43 13.72 15.92
N VAL A 45 38.06 13.25 14.71
CA VAL A 45 36.98 12.29 14.49
C VAL A 45 37.58 10.97 14.01
N LEU A 46 37.35 9.92 14.79
CA LEU A 46 37.84 8.57 14.52
C LEU A 46 36.71 7.66 14.07
N ARG A 47 36.82 7.05 12.89
CA ARG A 47 35.88 6.04 12.39
C ARG A 47 36.39 4.64 12.68
N PHE A 48 35.51 3.78 13.17
CA PHE A 48 35.78 2.36 13.39
C PHE A 48 35.06 1.51 12.35
N SER A 49 35.69 0.42 11.92
CA SER A 49 35.06 -0.52 10.99
C SER A 49 35.13 -1.95 11.51
N ARG A 50 34.14 -2.76 11.13
CA ARG A 50 34.08 -4.14 11.59
C ARG A 50 34.98 -5.04 10.74
N ASP A 51 35.90 -5.76 11.38
CA ASP A 51 36.73 -6.76 10.73
C ASP A 51 35.92 -8.04 10.40
N LYS A 52 36.54 -8.96 9.66
CA LYS A 52 35.94 -10.26 9.29
C LYS A 52 35.59 -11.15 10.50
N HIS A 53 36.14 -10.89 11.67
CA HIS A 53 35.88 -11.62 12.92
C HIS A 53 34.89 -10.89 13.84
N GLY A 54 34.35 -9.74 13.43
CA GLY A 54 33.38 -8.98 14.21
C GLY A 54 33.96 -7.96 15.19
N ARG A 55 35.28 -7.72 15.18
CA ARG A 55 35.96 -6.72 16.02
C ARG A 55 35.93 -5.35 15.36
N TYR A 56 35.90 -4.30 16.17
CA TYR A 56 35.94 -2.91 15.70
C TYR A 56 37.36 -2.36 15.84
N ASP A 57 38.00 -2.13 14.70
CA ASP A 57 39.34 -1.55 14.63
C ASP A 57 39.25 -0.13 14.03
N LEU A 58 40.18 0.74 14.45
CA LEU A 58 40.29 2.09 13.90
C LEU A 58 40.54 1.99 12.38
N ALA A 59 39.63 2.55 11.60
CA ALA A 59 39.69 2.51 10.15
C ALA A 59 40.35 3.78 9.59
N GLU A 60 39.79 4.93 9.93
CA GLU A 60 40.17 6.23 9.38
C GLU A 60 40.06 7.30 10.48
N SER A 61 40.87 8.35 10.38
CA SER A 61 40.84 9.52 11.27
C SER A 61 40.95 10.80 10.47
N SER A 62 40.12 11.80 10.78
CA SER A 62 40.25 13.12 10.17
C SER A 62 39.82 14.23 11.14
N THR A 63 40.31 15.44 10.89
CA THR A 63 39.97 16.63 11.67
C THR A 63 38.72 17.27 11.12
N PHE A 64 37.74 17.51 12.00
CA PHE A 64 36.51 18.23 11.67
C PHE A 64 36.44 19.52 12.49
N LYS A 65 35.77 20.53 11.94
CA LYS A 65 35.53 21.80 12.60
C LYS A 65 34.14 21.85 13.18
N VAL A 66 33.99 22.40 14.38
CA VAL A 66 32.68 22.63 15.01
C VAL A 66 31.95 23.75 14.26
N ALA A 67 30.93 23.40 13.49
CA ALA A 67 30.13 24.37 12.74
C ALA A 67 29.05 25.03 13.60
N VAL A 68 28.37 24.23 14.44
CA VAL A 68 27.26 24.67 15.30
C VAL A 68 27.38 23.98 16.64
N LYS A 69 27.18 24.70 17.75
CA LYS A 69 27.15 24.16 19.10
C LYS A 69 26.03 24.78 19.93
N SER A 70 25.20 23.92 20.52
CA SER A 70 24.26 24.28 21.58
C SER A 70 24.79 23.82 22.94
N GLY A 71 24.83 24.73 23.91
CA GLY A 71 25.30 24.42 25.27
C GLY A 71 24.32 23.55 26.08
N PRO A 72 24.78 23.01 27.22
CA PRO A 72 24.01 22.10 28.07
C PRO A 72 22.74 22.72 28.68
N GLU A 73 22.73 24.04 28.86
CA GLU A 73 21.56 24.79 29.39
C GLU A 73 20.42 24.90 28.37
N ALA A 74 20.69 24.65 27.08
CA ALA A 74 19.70 24.63 26.01
C ALA A 74 19.40 23.19 25.55
N LEU A 75 19.95 22.78 24.40
CA LEU A 75 19.72 21.47 23.81
C LEU A 75 20.95 20.55 23.87
N ASP A 76 22.16 21.00 24.18
CA ASP A 76 23.37 20.15 24.31
C ASP A 76 23.72 19.28 23.07
N PHE A 77 23.84 19.89 21.88
CA PHE A 77 24.25 19.19 20.67
C PHE A 77 25.37 19.95 19.95
N ALA A 78 26.10 19.27 19.07
CA ALA A 78 27.04 19.91 18.15
C ALA A 78 27.07 19.23 16.78
N LEU A 79 27.35 20.05 15.76
CA LEU A 79 27.60 19.62 14.38
C LEU A 79 29.04 19.91 14.01
N LEU A 80 29.72 18.89 13.50
CA LEU A 80 31.10 18.96 13.04
C LEU A 80 31.12 18.77 11.52
N ILE A 81 31.82 19.64 10.81
CA ILE A 81 31.97 19.62 9.35
C ILE A 81 33.43 19.40 8.95
N HIS A 82 33.64 18.73 7.82
CA HIS A 82 34.95 18.64 7.20
C HIS A 82 35.11 19.71 6.11
N GLU A 83 36.03 20.67 6.29
CA GLU A 83 36.28 21.76 5.33
C GLU A 83 37.30 21.38 4.23
N GLY A 84 37.89 20.19 4.27
CA GLY A 84 38.86 19.74 3.26
C GLY A 84 38.23 19.38 1.90
N THR A 85 39.06 19.24 0.87
CA THR A 85 38.65 18.90 -0.50
C THR A 85 38.19 17.44 -0.68
N ALA A 86 38.41 16.59 0.33
CA ALA A 86 37.95 15.21 0.33
C ALA A 86 36.42 15.15 0.52
N PHE A 87 35.72 14.62 -0.49
CA PHE A 87 34.26 14.40 -0.45
C PHE A 87 33.84 13.41 0.63
N ASP A 88 34.72 12.48 0.99
CA ASP A 88 34.48 11.43 1.97
C ASP A 88 35.75 11.15 2.78
N PRO A 89 36.07 12.03 3.74
CA PRO A 89 37.32 11.96 4.51
C PRO A 89 37.45 10.71 5.38
N LEU A 90 36.37 9.95 5.57
CA LEU A 90 36.34 8.76 6.41
C LEU A 90 35.97 7.48 5.63
N ALA A 91 36.01 7.53 4.29
CA ALA A 91 35.78 6.39 3.38
C ALA A 91 34.45 5.62 3.63
N LEU A 92 33.35 6.36 3.83
CA LEU A 92 32.00 5.86 4.03
C LEU A 92 31.31 5.37 2.73
N CYS A 93 31.61 5.97 1.57
CA CYS A 93 30.87 5.86 0.31
C CYS A 93 31.03 4.51 -0.41
N GLY A 94 31.96 3.66 0.03
CA GLY A 94 32.19 2.31 -0.51
C GLY A 94 31.31 1.20 0.09
N LYS A 95 30.59 1.47 1.19
CA LYS A 95 29.93 0.43 2.00
C LYS A 95 28.39 0.49 2.05
N GLY A 96 27.76 1.29 1.19
CA GLY A 96 26.30 1.29 1.05
C GLY A 96 25.54 2.20 2.01
N CYS A 97 26.13 3.33 2.42
CA CYS A 97 25.51 4.22 3.40
C CYS A 97 24.51 5.20 2.75
N GLY A 98 23.22 4.89 2.82
CA GLY A 98 22.11 5.79 2.42
C GLY A 98 21.86 6.91 3.45
N GLU A 99 21.11 7.95 3.08
CA GLU A 99 20.78 9.10 3.94
C GLU A 99 20.20 8.72 5.31
N VAL A 100 20.59 9.43 6.38
CA VAL A 100 20.06 9.21 7.73
C VAL A 100 18.70 9.86 7.86
N ARG A 101 17.67 9.08 8.18
CA ARG A 101 16.30 9.58 8.30
C ARG A 101 16.05 10.12 9.70
N LEU A 102 15.48 11.32 9.78
CA LEU A 102 15.16 11.97 11.04
C LEU A 102 13.76 11.55 11.50
N GLY A 103 13.64 11.11 12.75
CA GLY A 103 12.40 10.67 13.35
C GLY A 103 11.88 11.63 14.41
N ARG A 104 10.56 11.83 14.41
CA ARG A 104 9.79 12.54 15.43
C ARG A 104 8.92 11.54 16.18
N LEU A 105 9.06 11.49 17.49
CA LEU A 105 8.32 10.54 18.33
C LEU A 105 6.88 11.01 18.55
N VAL A 106 5.89 10.16 18.30
CA VAL A 106 4.45 10.47 18.44
C VAL A 106 3.70 9.36 19.19
N GLY A 107 2.51 9.67 19.70
CA GLY A 107 1.68 8.74 20.47
C GLY A 107 2.12 8.58 21.94
N GLU A 108 1.62 7.54 22.60
CA GLU A 108 1.89 7.29 24.04
C GLU A 108 2.57 5.95 24.30
N ASP A 109 2.47 5.02 23.36
CA ASP A 109 2.98 3.66 23.51
C ASP A 109 4.51 3.59 23.48
N LYS A 110 5.07 2.53 24.07
CA LYS A 110 6.51 2.27 24.07
C LYS A 110 7.02 2.03 22.64
N VAL A 111 8.10 2.73 22.28
CA VAL A 111 8.76 2.58 20.97
C VAL A 111 10.11 1.89 21.17
N PRO A 112 10.41 0.80 20.45
CA PRO A 112 11.70 0.12 20.56
C PRO A 112 12.82 1.06 20.07
N ALA A 113 13.93 1.10 20.81
CA ALA A 113 15.04 1.97 20.47
C ALA A 113 16.40 1.31 20.71
N GLN A 114 17.41 1.79 20.00
CA GLN A 114 18.80 1.33 20.08
C GLN A 114 19.75 2.53 20.03
N ALA A 115 20.83 2.49 20.80
CA ALA A 115 21.96 3.38 20.62
C ALA A 115 23.27 2.59 20.55
N LEU A 116 24.16 3.02 19.63
CA LEU A 116 25.53 2.53 19.51
C LEU A 116 26.50 3.62 19.97
N GLY A 117 27.47 3.27 20.79
CA GLY A 117 28.46 4.21 21.30
C GLY A 117 29.67 3.55 21.94
N PHE A 118 30.53 4.40 22.52
CA PHE A 118 31.84 4.01 23.06
C PHE A 118 31.94 4.31 24.58
N PRO A 119 31.43 3.43 25.45
CA PRO A 119 31.55 3.64 26.90
C PRO A 119 33.01 3.53 27.39
N THR A 120 33.41 4.46 28.26
CA THR A 120 34.78 4.62 28.80
C THR A 120 35.16 3.57 29.83
N SER A 121 34.21 2.89 30.47
CA SER A 121 34.49 1.84 31.47
C SER A 121 35.03 0.54 30.89
N MET A 122 35.17 0.42 29.55
CA MET A 122 35.55 -0.83 28.85
C MET A 122 36.67 -0.65 27.80
N VAL A 123 37.65 0.22 28.07
CA VAL A 123 38.77 0.54 27.14
C VAL A 123 40.01 -0.30 27.46
N ASP A 124 40.59 -0.95 26.44
CA ASP A 124 41.90 -1.65 26.53
C ASP A 124 43.07 -0.78 26.00
N THR A 125 42.89 0.00 24.91
CA THR A 125 43.86 1.01 24.37
C THR A 125 43.19 1.90 23.28
N GLN A 126 43.82 3.01 22.81
CA GLN A 126 43.30 3.87 21.72
C GLN A 126 43.06 3.13 20.38
N GLN A 127 43.70 1.99 20.14
CA GLN A 127 43.57 1.20 18.91
C GLN A 127 42.41 0.19 18.92
N TYR A 128 41.97 -0.27 20.09
CA TYR A 128 40.94 -1.30 20.23
C TYR A 128 39.74 -0.78 21.00
N MET A 129 38.57 -0.83 20.37
CA MET A 129 37.36 -0.23 20.89
C MET A 129 36.20 -1.21 20.96
N ASN A 130 35.60 -1.29 22.15
CA ASN A 130 34.36 -2.00 22.35
C ASN A 130 33.20 -1.05 22.04
N VAL A 131 32.53 -1.31 20.91
CA VAL A 131 31.24 -0.71 20.59
C VAL A 131 30.18 -1.39 21.45
N GLU A 132 29.40 -0.61 22.19
CA GLU A 132 28.29 -1.13 22.99
C GLU A 132 26.97 -0.98 22.23
N ASP A 133 26.19 -2.06 22.19
CA ASP A 133 24.86 -2.12 21.58
C ASP A 133 23.77 -2.06 22.65
N ALA A 134 23.43 -0.83 23.05
CA ALA A 134 22.38 -0.58 24.03
C ALA A 134 21.00 -0.66 23.35
N ARG A 135 20.15 -1.61 23.78
CA ARG A 135 18.80 -1.82 23.25
C ARG A 135 17.76 -1.68 24.35
N GLY A 136 16.63 -1.08 24.01
CA GLY A 136 15.61 -0.74 24.98
C GLY A 136 14.38 -0.12 24.34
N PHE A 137 13.78 0.83 25.04
CA PHE A 137 12.61 1.56 24.57
C PHE A 137 12.60 3.02 25.02
N VAL A 138 11.86 3.84 24.28
CA VAL A 138 11.54 5.23 24.63
C VAL A 138 10.04 5.35 24.85
N LEU A 139 9.65 6.16 25.84
CA LEU A 139 8.26 6.53 26.09
C LEU A 139 8.04 8.00 25.69
N PRO A 140 7.20 8.31 24.68
CA PRO A 140 7.10 9.63 24.05
C PRO A 140 6.86 10.84 24.95
N ARG A 141 6.28 10.64 26.14
CA ARG A 141 5.95 11.73 27.10
C ARG A 141 6.83 11.77 28.35
N THR A 142 7.83 10.90 28.44
CA THR A 142 8.67 10.80 29.64
C THR A 142 9.93 11.64 29.47
N GLY A 143 10.16 12.61 30.36
CA GLY A 143 11.38 13.43 30.37
C GLY A 143 11.18 14.89 29.99
N SER A 144 9.95 15.30 29.65
CA SER A 144 9.60 16.71 29.43
C SER A 144 9.84 17.53 30.71
N ARG A 145 10.70 18.56 30.62
CA ARG A 145 10.97 19.51 31.70
C ARG A 145 10.40 20.87 31.30
N THR A 146 9.39 21.34 32.03
CA THR A 146 9.11 22.78 32.09
C THR A 146 10.12 23.40 33.04
N ALA A 147 11.17 24.05 32.52
CA ALA A 147 12.02 24.88 33.37
C ALA A 147 11.17 26.04 33.93
N HIS A 148 11.33 26.38 35.20
CA HIS A 148 10.50 27.39 35.88
C HIS A 148 10.62 28.80 35.27
N ASP A 149 11.70 29.06 34.52
CA ASP A 149 12.06 30.37 33.94
C ASP A 149 12.20 30.37 32.40
N ALA A 150 11.90 29.27 31.70
CA ALA A 150 11.97 29.23 30.24
C ALA A 150 10.59 29.39 29.60
N GLU A 151 10.44 30.36 28.68
CA GLU A 151 9.22 30.58 27.90
C GLU A 151 8.85 29.37 27.01
N THR A 152 9.79 28.45 26.76
CA THR A 152 9.61 27.21 26.00
C THR A 152 10.03 25.96 26.80
N PRO A 153 9.17 24.94 26.93
CA PRO A 153 9.53 23.66 27.54
C PRO A 153 10.58 22.95 26.67
N THR A 154 11.65 22.43 27.27
CA THR A 154 12.60 21.57 26.56
C THR A 154 12.26 20.11 26.82
N GLU A 155 11.81 19.42 25.79
CA GLU A 155 11.52 17.99 25.88
C GLU A 155 12.80 17.17 25.70
N ARG A 156 13.04 16.25 26.63
CA ARG A 156 14.14 15.27 26.55
C ARG A 156 13.52 13.87 26.42
N LEU A 157 14.15 13.02 25.62
CA LEU A 157 13.79 11.61 25.52
C LEU A 157 14.47 10.83 26.65
N HIS A 158 13.72 9.94 27.30
CA HIS A 158 14.29 8.97 28.22
C HIS A 158 14.38 7.60 27.54
N PHE A 159 15.60 7.15 27.31
CA PHE A 159 15.90 5.82 26.79
C PHE A 159 16.13 4.85 27.95
N GLN A 160 15.22 3.88 28.10
CA GLN A 160 15.33 2.84 29.10
C GLN A 160 16.01 1.61 28.49
N ILE A 161 17.21 1.31 28.95
CA ILE A 161 18.00 0.19 28.46
C ILE A 161 17.47 -1.12 29.05
N SER A 162 17.46 -2.16 28.21
CA SER A 162 17.04 -3.53 28.55
C SER A 162 18.15 -4.58 28.34
N THR A 163 19.21 -4.25 27.60
CA THR A 163 20.41 -5.09 27.40
C THR A 163 21.60 -4.60 28.23
N GLY A 164 22.52 -5.48 28.59
CA GLY A 164 23.76 -5.07 29.26
C GLY A 164 23.57 -4.49 30.67
N THR A 165 22.50 -4.87 31.39
CA THR A 165 22.20 -4.36 32.74
C THR A 165 23.42 -4.47 33.66
N PRO A 166 23.98 -3.35 34.13
CA PRO A 166 25.25 -3.40 34.85
C PRO A 166 25.09 -3.93 36.28
N VAL A 167 26.06 -4.74 36.72
CA VAL A 167 26.26 -5.03 38.15
C VAL A 167 26.95 -3.82 38.77
N ARG A 168 26.31 -3.18 39.76
CA ARG A 168 26.77 -1.97 40.47
C ARG A 168 28.30 -1.90 40.67
N SER A 169 28.90 -0.78 40.27
CA SER A 169 30.18 -0.29 40.79
C SER A 169 30.01 1.15 41.27
N VAL A 170 30.46 1.41 42.50
CA VAL A 170 30.29 2.66 43.24
C VAL A 170 31.43 3.61 42.86
N ALA A 171 31.22 4.50 41.87
CA ALA A 171 31.81 5.86 41.79
C ALA A 171 31.86 6.46 40.35
N ALA A 172 31.75 5.67 39.29
CA ALA A 172 31.83 6.17 37.90
C ALA A 172 30.58 5.76 37.09
N SER A 173 30.07 6.67 36.26
CA SER A 173 29.00 6.37 35.29
C SER A 173 29.50 5.27 34.33
N LEU A 174 28.84 4.11 34.34
CA LEU A 174 29.17 2.97 33.46
C LEU A 174 28.90 3.26 31.99
N TRP A 175 28.16 4.33 31.70
CA TRP A 175 27.86 4.81 30.36
C TRP A 175 28.62 6.10 30.01
N GLY A 176 29.60 6.54 30.82
CA GLY A 176 30.45 7.67 30.46
C GLY A 176 31.08 7.42 29.10
N GLY A 177 31.04 8.38 28.17
CA GLY A 177 31.47 8.18 26.77
C GLY A 177 30.37 7.79 25.77
N MET A 178 29.18 7.39 26.25
CA MET A 178 27.97 7.30 25.39
C MET A 178 27.41 8.66 24.99
N SER A 179 27.82 9.75 25.65
CA SER A 179 27.42 11.10 25.25
C SER A 179 27.77 11.34 23.79
N GLY A 180 26.79 11.79 23.01
CA GLY A 180 26.86 11.97 21.57
C GLY A 180 26.48 10.74 20.73
N ALA A 181 26.19 9.60 21.36
CA ALA A 181 25.67 8.42 20.66
C ALA A 181 24.28 8.70 20.08
N ALA A 182 24.06 8.25 18.84
CA ALA A 182 22.80 8.39 18.14
C ALA A 182 21.79 7.33 18.59
N LEU A 183 20.57 7.78 18.91
CA LEU A 183 19.45 6.96 19.36
C LEU A 183 18.49 6.70 18.19
N PHE A 184 18.32 5.45 17.78
CA PHE A 184 17.52 5.03 16.64
C PHE A 184 16.29 4.21 17.05
N SER A 185 15.24 4.28 16.24
CA SER A 185 14.13 3.32 16.21
C SER A 185 13.90 2.89 14.76
N GLY A 186 14.21 1.64 14.42
CA GLY A 186 14.29 1.23 13.01
C GLY A 186 15.33 2.09 12.28
N ASP A 187 14.97 2.61 11.10
CA ASP A 187 15.86 3.44 10.28
C ASP A 187 15.82 4.94 10.66
N TYR A 188 15.11 5.29 11.75
CA TYR A 188 14.85 6.66 12.15
C TYR A 188 15.73 7.08 13.33
N LEU A 189 16.55 8.10 13.13
CA LEU A 189 17.28 8.78 14.19
C LEU A 189 16.28 9.58 15.04
N LEU A 190 16.08 9.18 16.29
CA LEU A 190 15.18 9.84 17.25
C LEU A 190 15.87 10.95 18.03
N GLY A 191 17.18 10.80 18.32
CA GLY A 191 17.87 11.75 19.18
C GLY A 191 19.36 11.47 19.38
N VAL A 192 19.99 12.33 20.18
CA VAL A 192 21.41 12.24 20.58
C VAL A 192 21.50 12.11 22.09
N ILE A 193 22.19 11.08 22.58
CA ILE A 193 22.39 10.86 24.02
C ILE A 193 23.27 11.98 24.59
N THR A 194 22.89 12.54 25.74
CA THR A 194 23.58 13.70 26.35
C THR A 194 23.92 13.49 27.82
N GLU A 195 23.10 12.74 28.56
CA GLU A 195 23.32 12.56 29.99
C GLU A 195 23.03 11.10 30.40
N ASP A 196 23.88 10.55 31.26
CA ASP A 196 23.56 9.35 32.05
C ASP A 196 22.98 9.78 33.39
N ARG A 197 21.75 9.36 33.72
CA ARG A 197 21.11 9.70 35.00
C ARG A 197 21.34 8.59 36.02
N PRO A 198 22.24 8.77 36.99
CA PRO A 198 22.55 7.73 37.99
C PRO A 198 21.41 7.44 38.98
N SER A 199 20.34 8.24 38.99
CA SER A 199 19.19 8.09 39.90
C SER A 199 18.22 6.98 39.50
N VAL A 200 18.22 6.53 38.24
CA VAL A 200 17.39 5.43 37.76
C VAL A 200 18.26 4.48 36.94
N GLU A 201 18.33 3.22 37.35
CA GLU A 201 19.20 2.21 36.75
C GLU A 201 18.92 2.04 35.24
N GLY A 202 19.96 2.15 34.42
CA GLY A 202 19.89 1.94 32.97
C GLY A 202 19.09 2.99 32.19
N ARG A 203 19.01 4.23 32.67
CA ARG A 203 18.27 5.32 31.98
C ARG A 203 19.21 6.40 31.44
N LEU A 204 19.24 6.52 30.12
CA LEU A 204 19.95 7.59 29.42
C LEU A 204 18.98 8.67 28.96
N GLN A 205 19.45 9.92 28.94
CA GLN A 205 18.71 11.03 28.36
C GLN A 205 19.24 11.37 26.98
N ALA A 206 18.33 11.64 26.05
CA ALA A 206 18.65 12.08 24.71
C ALA A 206 17.88 13.36 24.34
N VAL A 207 18.51 14.15 23.48
CA VAL A 207 17.94 15.32 22.82
C VAL A 207 17.19 14.81 21.60
N PRO A 208 15.88 15.06 21.47
CA PRO A 208 15.17 14.65 20.28
C PRO A 208 15.68 15.42 19.06
N VAL A 209 15.93 14.74 17.94
CA VAL A 209 16.41 15.42 16.71
C VAL A 209 15.38 16.38 16.13
N GLU A 210 14.08 16.21 16.44
CA GLU A 210 13.04 17.17 16.11
C GLU A 210 13.35 18.57 16.66
N TRP A 211 13.95 18.66 17.84
CA TRP A 211 14.32 19.95 18.44
C TRP A 211 15.62 20.52 17.87
N ILE A 212 16.40 19.70 17.15
CA ILE A 212 17.61 20.13 16.46
C ILE A 212 17.26 20.59 15.04
N PHE A 213 16.57 19.74 14.28
CA PHE A 213 16.36 19.87 12.83
C PHE A 213 14.90 20.05 12.40
N GLY A 214 13.93 19.84 13.28
CA GLY A 214 12.51 19.99 12.95
C GLY A 214 12.07 21.45 12.76
N GLU A 215 10.78 21.66 12.52
CA GLU A 215 10.21 22.99 12.20
C GLU A 215 10.64 24.08 13.21
N ARG A 216 10.53 23.77 14.51
CA ARG A 216 10.90 24.65 15.63
C ARG A 216 12.34 24.47 16.12
N GLY A 217 13.16 23.73 15.37
CA GLY A 217 14.55 23.46 15.70
C GLY A 217 15.48 24.67 15.48
N ASN A 218 16.77 24.46 15.72
CA ASN A 218 17.78 25.51 15.58
C ASN A 218 18.02 25.83 14.09
N GLU A 219 17.90 27.10 13.70
CA GLU A 219 18.05 27.54 12.29
C GLU A 219 19.47 27.31 11.74
N ASP A 220 20.50 27.54 12.54
CA ASP A 220 21.90 27.34 12.12
C ASP A 220 22.19 25.85 11.89
N ALA A 221 21.65 24.98 12.75
CA ALA A 221 21.73 23.53 12.58
C ALA A 221 21.00 23.06 11.30
N LYS A 222 19.82 23.60 11.02
CA LYS A 222 19.07 23.32 9.78
C LYS A 222 19.82 23.82 8.54
N ALA A 223 20.40 25.02 8.59
CA ALA A 223 21.21 25.56 7.50
C ALA A 223 22.46 24.72 7.24
N CYS A 224 23.16 24.31 8.30
CA CYS A 224 24.31 23.41 8.23
C CYS A 224 23.92 22.05 7.59
N LEU A 225 22.82 21.45 8.03
CA LEU A 225 22.33 20.19 7.47
C LEU A 225 22.04 20.33 5.96
N ARG A 226 21.32 21.38 5.53
CA ARG A 226 21.00 21.66 4.12
C ARG A 226 22.24 21.85 3.25
N GLN A 227 23.29 22.47 3.79
CA GLN A 227 24.50 22.77 3.05
C GLN A 227 25.38 21.53 2.81
N TYR A 228 25.43 20.61 3.79
CA TYR A 228 26.37 19.49 3.79
C TYR A 228 25.72 18.10 3.57
N GLN A 229 24.40 18.03 3.41
CA GLN A 229 23.72 16.82 2.93
C GLN A 229 23.81 16.67 1.40
N VAL A 230 23.77 15.41 0.95
CA VAL A 230 23.83 15.04 -0.49
C VAL A 230 22.55 15.47 -1.24
N ARG A 231 21.41 15.61 -0.55
CA ARG A 231 20.15 16.12 -1.12
C ARG A 231 19.94 17.60 -0.79
N ARG A 232 19.68 18.39 -1.82
CA ARG A 232 19.15 19.76 -1.72
C ARG A 232 17.63 19.70 -1.57
N THR A 233 17.13 19.25 -0.43
CA THR A 233 15.71 19.52 -0.07
C THR A 233 15.65 20.81 0.73
N ASP A 234 14.64 21.65 0.47
CA ASP A 234 14.51 22.96 1.13
C ASP A 234 14.25 22.83 2.65
N GLU A 235 13.79 21.68 3.15
CA GLU A 235 13.46 21.45 4.57
C GLU A 235 13.80 20.02 5.01
N ALA A 236 14.46 19.90 6.18
CA ALA A 236 14.73 18.62 6.82
C ALA A 236 13.43 18.04 7.40
N LEU A 237 12.84 17.06 6.71
CA LEU A 237 11.59 16.44 7.15
C LEU A 237 11.85 15.48 8.32
N THR A 238 11.08 15.62 9.39
CA THR A 238 11.06 14.66 10.50
C THR A 238 9.87 13.73 10.38
N ASP A 239 10.12 12.45 10.13
CA ASP A 239 9.07 11.46 9.94
C ASP A 239 8.46 11.02 11.28
N PRO A 240 7.13 10.83 11.37
CA PRO A 240 6.49 10.36 12.60
C PRO A 240 6.87 8.92 12.93
N VAL A 241 7.23 8.66 14.19
CA VAL A 241 7.60 7.33 14.71
C VAL A 241 6.77 7.02 15.95
N TRP A 242 6.06 5.89 15.92
CA TRP A 242 5.24 5.37 17.02
C TRP A 242 5.28 3.83 17.03
N ALA A 243 4.61 3.23 18.02
CA ALA A 243 4.40 1.79 18.05
C ALA A 243 3.53 1.37 16.85
N GLY A 244 4.08 0.61 15.91
CA GLY A 244 3.39 0.23 14.68
C GLY A 244 3.56 1.18 13.50
N HIS A 245 4.54 2.10 13.54
CA HIS A 245 4.81 3.04 12.44
C HIS A 245 4.99 2.42 11.05
N GLY A 246 5.33 1.13 10.97
CA GLY A 246 5.44 0.38 9.71
C GLY A 246 4.15 0.26 8.89
N VAL A 247 2.98 0.69 9.40
CA VAL A 247 1.75 0.82 8.60
C VAL A 247 1.80 1.99 7.61
N LEU A 248 2.60 3.03 7.89
CA LEU A 248 2.81 4.15 6.97
C LEU A 248 4.24 4.16 6.44
N LYS A 249 4.35 4.18 5.12
CA LYS A 249 5.56 4.54 4.40
C LYS A 249 5.67 6.06 4.32
N PRO A 250 6.88 6.60 4.41
CA PRO A 250 7.09 8.03 4.26
C PRO A 250 6.70 8.53 2.86
N PRO A 251 6.40 9.85 2.74
CA PRO A 251 6.13 10.47 1.44
C PRO A 251 7.30 10.32 0.47
N TYR A 252 8.54 10.37 0.96
CA TYR A 252 9.74 10.19 0.15
C TYR A 252 10.76 9.31 0.86
N SER A 253 11.59 8.61 0.09
CA SER A 253 12.64 7.73 0.55
C SER A 253 13.97 8.12 -0.09
N PRO A 254 15.11 7.86 0.56
CA PRO A 254 16.41 8.06 -0.06
C PRO A 254 16.58 7.16 -1.28
N LEU A 255 17.32 7.63 -2.28
CA LEU A 255 17.77 6.78 -3.38
C LEU A 255 18.61 5.62 -2.81
N PRO A 256 18.63 4.46 -3.49
CA PRO A 256 19.56 3.38 -3.15
C PRO A 256 21.01 3.89 -3.14
N PRO A 257 21.95 3.16 -2.51
CA PRO A 257 23.36 3.55 -2.53
C PRO A 257 23.93 3.59 -3.96
N PRO A 258 25.00 4.37 -4.21
CA PRO A 258 25.58 4.56 -5.55
C PRO A 258 25.88 3.30 -6.35
N GLY A 259 26.34 2.22 -5.68
CA GLY A 259 26.60 0.94 -6.34
C GLY A 259 25.34 0.16 -6.78
N GLN A 260 24.14 0.63 -6.43
CA GLN A 260 22.85 0.00 -6.73
C GLN A 260 21.91 0.94 -7.51
N TRP A 261 22.44 2.03 -8.04
CA TRP A 261 21.70 3.02 -8.80
C TRP A 261 21.13 2.47 -10.12
N SER A 262 19.81 2.59 -10.29
CA SER A 262 19.04 2.34 -11.52
C SER A 262 18.67 3.65 -12.18
N GLU A 263 18.63 3.71 -13.52
CA GLU A 263 18.04 4.86 -14.20
C GLU A 263 16.52 4.85 -14.04
N ALA A 264 15.89 3.67 -13.93
CA ALA A 264 14.48 3.55 -13.61
C ALA A 264 14.12 4.02 -12.19
N ASP A 265 15.04 3.98 -11.23
CA ASP A 265 14.84 4.59 -9.90
C ASP A 265 14.65 6.12 -10.04
N LEU A 266 15.33 6.79 -10.97
CA LEU A 266 15.20 8.24 -11.18
C LEU A 266 13.78 8.67 -11.62
N LEU A 267 13.05 7.75 -12.23
CA LEU A 267 11.69 7.97 -12.72
C LEU A 267 10.63 7.82 -11.61
N GLN A 268 10.97 7.21 -10.47
CA GLN A 268 10.01 6.93 -9.41
C GLN A 268 9.78 8.14 -8.51
N ALA A 269 8.51 8.51 -8.33
CA ALA A 269 8.10 9.63 -7.50
C ALA A 269 8.58 9.53 -6.04
N ARG A 270 8.75 8.31 -5.51
CA ARG A 270 9.15 8.09 -4.10
C ARG A 270 10.54 8.61 -3.75
N TYR A 271 11.42 8.84 -4.73
CA TYR A 271 12.81 9.25 -4.45
C TYR A 271 13.05 10.76 -4.63
N ASP A 272 12.03 11.54 -4.97
CA ASP A 272 12.14 13.00 -5.03
C ASP A 272 13.35 13.53 -5.85
N VAL A 273 13.71 12.84 -6.94
CA VAL A 273 14.88 13.20 -7.76
C VAL A 273 14.60 14.47 -8.55
N VAL A 274 13.45 14.50 -9.21
CA VAL A 274 12.96 15.69 -9.92
C VAL A 274 12.18 16.52 -8.91
N PRO A 275 12.32 17.86 -8.85
CA PRO A 275 11.50 18.71 -7.98
C PRO A 275 10.00 18.73 -8.32
N PHE A 276 9.15 19.12 -7.38
CA PHE A 276 7.72 19.29 -7.62
C PHE A 276 7.42 20.62 -8.35
N CYS A 277 7.16 20.56 -9.66
CA CYS A 277 7.03 21.71 -10.55
C CYS A 277 5.61 21.87 -11.14
N GLY A 278 5.35 23.05 -11.72
CA GLY A 278 4.08 23.40 -12.39
C GLY A 278 3.08 24.11 -11.47
N ASP A 279 2.62 25.28 -11.91
CA ASP A 279 1.72 26.12 -11.11
C ASP A 279 0.32 25.51 -10.96
N GLU A 280 -0.16 24.73 -11.93
CA GLU A 280 -1.42 23.97 -11.76
C GLU A 280 -1.29 22.92 -10.66
N ARG A 281 -0.21 22.13 -10.67
CA ARG A 281 0.00 21.06 -9.67
C ARG A 281 0.21 21.62 -8.27
N LYS A 282 0.89 22.76 -8.14
CA LYS A 282 1.01 23.48 -6.85
C LYS A 282 -0.35 23.95 -6.34
N ARG A 283 -1.20 24.51 -7.21
CA ARG A 283 -2.58 24.89 -6.82
C ARG A 283 -3.43 23.70 -6.37
N GLU A 284 -3.35 22.57 -7.06
CA GLU A 284 -4.07 21.35 -6.67
C GLU A 284 -3.59 20.80 -5.32
N ARG A 285 -2.27 20.82 -5.06
CA ARG A 285 -1.70 20.51 -3.75
C ARG A 285 -2.23 21.44 -2.68
N ASP A 286 -2.27 22.75 -2.95
CA ASP A 286 -2.73 23.76 -1.99
C ASP A 286 -4.23 23.56 -1.66
N GLN A 287 -5.05 23.17 -2.64
CA GLN A 287 -6.45 22.81 -2.40
C GLN A 287 -6.62 21.58 -1.51
N LEU A 288 -5.79 20.55 -1.70
CA LEU A 288 -5.81 19.33 -0.88
C LEU A 288 -5.29 19.58 0.55
N THR A 289 -4.25 20.40 0.71
CA THR A 289 -3.76 20.79 2.04
C THR A 289 -4.79 21.63 2.78
N GLU A 290 -5.47 22.57 2.11
CA GLU A 290 -6.55 23.33 2.72
C GLU A 290 -7.74 22.46 3.13
N TRP A 291 -8.08 21.45 2.33
CA TRP A 291 -9.05 20.44 2.72
C TRP A 291 -8.65 19.69 4.00
N CYS A 292 -7.36 19.36 4.17
CA CYS A 292 -6.88 18.75 5.40
C CYS A 292 -7.13 19.67 6.62
N ARG A 293 -6.92 20.97 6.46
CA ARG A 293 -7.05 21.99 7.53
C ARG A 293 -8.50 22.30 7.95
N GLN A 294 -9.51 21.82 7.21
CA GLN A 294 -10.92 22.02 7.57
C GLN A 294 -11.26 21.49 8.98
N PRO A 295 -12.28 22.05 9.67
CA PRO A 295 -12.53 21.79 11.09
C PRO A 295 -13.17 20.43 11.41
N ARG A 296 -13.70 19.70 10.42
CA ARG A 296 -14.36 18.40 10.65
C ARG A 296 -13.38 17.35 11.20
N LYS A 297 -13.86 16.49 12.10
CA LYS A 297 -13.05 15.45 12.76
C LYS A 297 -12.51 14.43 11.75
N ILE A 298 -13.38 13.70 11.05
CA ILE A 298 -13.00 12.67 10.07
C ILE A 298 -13.50 13.10 8.69
N ARG A 299 -12.64 12.95 7.66
CA ARG A 299 -13.01 13.17 6.25
C ARG A 299 -12.25 12.24 5.32
N MET A 300 -12.96 11.72 4.32
CA MET A 300 -12.37 10.96 3.22
C MET A 300 -12.69 11.61 1.88
N ARG A 301 -11.71 11.57 0.97
CA ARG A 301 -11.80 12.14 -0.38
C ARG A 301 -11.09 11.27 -1.41
N LEU A 302 -11.66 11.15 -2.60
CA LEU A 302 -11.04 10.48 -3.74
C LEU A 302 -10.24 11.48 -4.59
N LEU A 303 -8.98 11.14 -4.88
CA LEU A 303 -8.16 11.76 -5.91
C LEU A 303 -8.15 10.84 -7.14
N SER A 304 -8.84 11.24 -8.20
CA SER A 304 -8.94 10.48 -9.45
C SER A 304 -8.22 11.18 -10.61
N GLY A 305 -7.99 10.50 -11.72
CA GLY A 305 -7.36 11.06 -12.91
C GLY A 305 -6.74 9.99 -13.81
N GLY A 306 -6.43 10.37 -15.05
CA GLY A 306 -5.86 9.44 -16.05
C GLY A 306 -4.56 8.74 -15.62
N GLY A 307 -4.19 7.69 -16.34
CA GLY A 307 -2.93 6.98 -16.13
C GLY A 307 -1.72 7.91 -16.19
N ALA A 308 -0.80 7.76 -15.23
CA ALA A 308 0.49 8.48 -15.18
C ALA A 308 0.42 10.03 -15.21
N VAL A 309 -0.71 10.67 -14.87
CA VAL A 309 -0.81 12.16 -14.80
C VAL A 309 -0.09 12.79 -13.59
N GLY A 310 0.44 11.97 -12.67
CA GLY A 310 1.16 12.42 -11.48
C GLY A 310 0.38 12.35 -10.16
N LYS A 311 -0.68 11.53 -10.07
CA LYS A 311 -1.53 11.39 -8.87
C LYS A 311 -0.73 11.02 -7.60
N THR A 312 0.05 9.94 -7.68
CA THR A 312 0.92 9.47 -6.58
C THR A 312 1.91 10.56 -6.14
N ARG A 313 2.48 11.31 -7.09
CA ARG A 313 3.41 12.39 -6.79
C ARG A 313 2.73 13.56 -6.09
N LEU A 314 1.53 13.95 -6.52
CA LEU A 314 0.72 14.94 -5.84
C LEU A 314 0.37 14.51 -4.40
N ALA A 315 -0.03 13.25 -4.20
CA ALA A 315 -0.39 12.74 -2.88
C ALA A 315 0.82 12.68 -1.92
N ARG A 316 2.00 12.30 -2.41
CA ARG A 316 3.26 12.36 -1.64
C ARG A 316 3.63 13.78 -1.26
N GLU A 317 3.47 14.72 -2.18
CA GLU A 317 3.71 16.13 -1.92
C GLU A 317 2.74 16.73 -0.89
N VAL A 318 1.46 16.34 -0.91
CA VAL A 318 0.51 16.72 0.15
C VAL A 318 0.95 16.14 1.50
N CYS A 319 1.38 14.88 1.54
CA CYS A 319 1.94 14.29 2.77
C CYS A 319 3.17 15.03 3.27
N ARG A 320 4.08 15.45 2.38
CA ARG A 320 5.27 16.24 2.75
C ARG A 320 4.88 17.56 3.41
N VAL A 321 3.97 18.31 2.80
CA VAL A 321 3.49 19.61 3.35
C VAL A 321 2.77 19.40 4.69
N MET A 322 1.85 18.44 4.78
CA MET A 322 1.13 18.20 6.03
C MET A 322 2.06 17.67 7.13
N GLY A 323 3.05 16.84 6.78
CA GLY A 323 4.09 16.35 7.69
C GLY A 323 4.95 17.47 8.26
N ALA A 324 5.32 18.45 7.42
CA ALA A 324 6.02 19.67 7.85
C ALA A 324 5.19 20.51 8.84
N GLU A 325 3.85 20.54 8.71
CA GLU A 325 2.92 21.13 9.69
C GLU A 325 2.71 20.26 10.96
N GLY A 326 3.52 19.21 11.12
CA GLY A 326 3.49 18.33 12.27
C GLY A 326 2.37 17.28 12.25
N TRP A 327 1.76 16.98 11.10
CA TRP A 327 0.82 15.86 11.00
C TRP A 327 1.53 14.50 10.95
N VAL A 328 0.86 13.45 11.39
CA VAL A 328 1.24 12.08 11.08
C VAL A 328 0.72 11.78 9.67
N ALA A 329 1.57 12.01 8.67
CA ALA A 329 1.23 11.92 7.25
C ALA A 329 2.09 10.88 6.54
N GLY A 330 1.49 10.02 5.73
CA GLY A 330 2.21 8.99 4.98
C GLY A 330 1.34 8.20 4.01
N ILE A 331 2.00 7.38 3.21
CA ILE A 331 1.36 6.43 2.29
C ILE A 331 1.14 5.12 3.04
N VAL A 332 -0.08 4.60 3.03
CA VAL A 332 -0.38 3.31 3.64
C VAL A 332 0.40 2.20 2.93
N ASP A 333 1.04 1.33 3.70
CA ASP A 333 1.72 0.16 3.17
C ASP A 333 0.68 -0.86 2.65
N PRO A 334 0.68 -1.24 1.36
CA PRO A 334 -0.33 -2.13 0.76
C PRO A 334 -0.44 -3.51 1.43
N LEU A 335 0.59 -3.95 2.17
CA LEU A 335 0.58 -5.24 2.87
C LEU A 335 0.03 -5.17 4.30
N ARG A 336 -0.31 -3.97 4.80
CA ARG A 336 -0.73 -3.75 6.19
C ARG A 336 -2.21 -3.43 6.27
N VAL A 337 -2.92 -4.10 7.17
CA VAL A 337 -4.37 -3.94 7.36
C VAL A 337 -4.78 -3.66 8.80
N ASP A 338 -3.81 -3.68 9.73
CA ASP A 338 -4.04 -3.26 11.11
C ASP A 338 -3.79 -1.76 11.24
N PHE A 339 -4.88 -1.02 11.43
CA PHE A 339 -4.88 0.42 11.60
C PHE A 339 -5.12 0.86 13.05
N SER A 340 -5.27 -0.08 13.99
CA SER A 340 -5.67 0.20 15.37
C SER A 340 -4.77 1.24 16.06
N GLN A 341 -3.44 1.09 15.92
CA GLN A 341 -2.45 1.97 16.54
C GLN A 341 -2.44 3.36 15.90
N VAL A 342 -2.47 3.47 14.56
CA VAL A 342 -2.50 4.78 13.87
C VAL A 342 -3.84 5.50 14.09
N CYS A 343 -4.95 4.77 14.17
CA CYS A 343 -6.27 5.31 14.50
C CYS A 343 -6.41 5.71 15.98
N ALA A 344 -5.60 5.15 16.88
CA ALA A 344 -5.58 5.49 18.31
C ALA A 344 -4.76 6.76 18.65
N LEU A 345 -3.87 7.21 17.75
CA LEU A 345 -3.04 8.40 17.95
C LEU A 345 -3.87 9.67 18.19
N ASP A 346 -3.35 10.55 19.06
CA ASP A 346 -3.97 11.85 19.35
C ASP A 346 -3.52 12.95 18.37
N GLU A 347 -2.52 12.68 17.55
CA GLU A 347 -2.03 13.61 16.55
C GLU A 347 -3.02 13.76 15.37
N LYS A 348 -2.91 14.89 14.65
CA LYS A 348 -3.61 15.07 13.38
C LYS A 348 -3.00 14.11 12.36
N ARG A 349 -3.84 13.41 11.59
CA ARG A 349 -3.41 12.33 10.70
C ARG A 349 -3.89 12.52 9.28
N LEU A 350 -3.01 12.24 8.32
CA LEU A 350 -3.31 12.11 6.91
C LEU A 350 -2.82 10.75 6.42
N LEU A 351 -3.76 9.88 6.07
CA LEU A 351 -3.47 8.56 5.52
C LEU A 351 -3.78 8.59 4.03
N VAL A 352 -2.80 8.28 3.19
CA VAL A 352 -2.98 8.15 1.75
C VAL A 352 -3.01 6.68 1.39
N VAL A 353 -4.11 6.21 0.80
CA VAL A 353 -4.19 4.88 0.19
C VAL A 353 -3.91 5.07 -1.30
N ASP A 354 -2.70 4.73 -1.74
CA ASP A 354 -2.31 4.79 -3.15
C ASP A 354 -2.84 3.56 -3.89
N ASP A 355 -3.24 3.73 -5.15
CA ASP A 355 -3.95 2.71 -5.94
C ASP A 355 -5.13 2.06 -5.17
N ALA A 356 -5.97 2.90 -4.56
CA ALA A 356 -7.11 2.52 -3.74
C ALA A 356 -8.16 1.67 -4.47
N ASP A 357 -8.20 1.74 -5.80
CA ASP A 357 -9.01 0.86 -6.65
C ASP A 357 -8.46 -0.58 -6.71
N ALA A 358 -7.15 -0.78 -6.57
CA ALA A 358 -6.54 -2.10 -6.36
C ALA A 358 -6.56 -2.53 -4.89
N HIS A 359 -6.57 -1.57 -3.96
CA HIS A 359 -6.49 -1.79 -2.51
C HIS A 359 -7.80 -1.49 -1.75
N VAL A 360 -8.95 -1.75 -2.39
CA VAL A 360 -10.29 -1.49 -1.81
C VAL A 360 -10.47 -2.13 -0.43
N GLY A 361 -10.06 -3.38 -0.25
CA GLY A 361 -10.22 -4.06 1.04
C GLY A 361 -9.40 -3.47 2.18
N GLN A 362 -8.23 -2.94 1.85
CA GLN A 362 -7.41 -2.20 2.82
C GLN A 362 -8.12 -0.91 3.25
N LEU A 363 -8.71 -0.20 2.30
CA LEU A 363 -9.50 1.00 2.59
C LEU A 363 -10.73 0.67 3.44
N GLU A 364 -11.41 -0.44 3.18
CA GLU A 364 -12.53 -0.92 4.02
C GLU A 364 -12.09 -1.26 5.45
N ALA A 365 -10.98 -1.96 5.61
CA ALA A 365 -10.42 -2.28 6.92
C ALA A 365 -10.09 -1.01 7.71
N LEU A 366 -9.51 0.00 7.04
CA LEU A 366 -9.28 1.32 7.64
C LEU A 366 -10.59 1.99 8.05
N LEU A 367 -11.60 2.00 7.19
CA LEU A 367 -12.90 2.62 7.49
C LEU A 367 -13.63 1.93 8.65
N ALA A 368 -13.57 0.60 8.73
CA ALA A 368 -14.12 -0.16 9.83
C ALA A 368 -13.43 0.16 11.17
N GLU A 369 -12.11 0.40 11.18
CA GLU A 369 -11.40 0.87 12.37
C GLU A 369 -11.82 2.30 12.77
N VAL A 370 -11.99 3.17 11.78
CA VAL A 370 -12.42 4.55 12.01
C VAL A 370 -13.82 4.60 12.61
N ASP A 371 -14.75 3.79 12.11
CA ASP A 371 -16.11 3.69 12.67
C ASP A 371 -16.08 3.24 14.14
N ARG A 372 -15.20 2.28 14.48
CA ARG A 372 -14.99 1.81 15.87
C ARG A 372 -14.40 2.88 16.79
N GLN A 373 -13.64 3.84 16.27
CA GLN A 373 -12.96 4.88 17.05
C GLN A 373 -13.54 6.30 16.85
N SER A 374 -14.79 6.40 16.39
CA SER A 374 -15.46 7.66 15.98
C SER A 374 -15.50 8.77 17.05
N ASP A 375 -15.42 8.44 18.33
CA ASP A 375 -15.57 9.39 19.44
C ASP A 375 -14.31 10.24 19.72
N ARG A 376 -13.18 9.94 19.08
CA ARG A 376 -11.92 10.64 19.31
C ARG A 376 -12.01 12.14 18.95
N PRO A 377 -11.27 13.02 19.66
CA PRO A 377 -11.33 14.46 19.43
C PRO A 377 -10.51 14.92 18.21
N ASN A 378 -9.50 14.14 17.80
CA ASN A 378 -8.46 14.57 16.87
C ASN A 378 -8.75 14.27 15.40
N ARG A 379 -8.15 15.06 14.49
CA ARG A 379 -8.51 15.06 13.07
C ARG A 379 -7.85 13.90 12.31
N LEU A 380 -8.66 13.19 11.51
CA LEU A 380 -8.22 12.16 10.58
C LEU A 380 -8.66 12.53 9.15
N ARG A 381 -7.72 12.45 8.21
CA ARG A 381 -7.94 12.64 6.78
C ARG A 381 -7.51 11.38 6.04
N ILE A 382 -8.37 10.91 5.15
CA ILE A 382 -8.08 9.75 4.29
C ILE A 382 -8.17 10.22 2.83
N LEU A 383 -7.05 10.13 2.12
CA LEU A 383 -7.00 10.42 0.69
C LEU A 383 -6.86 9.10 -0.07
N ALA A 384 -7.94 8.68 -0.72
CA ALA A 384 -7.91 7.53 -1.61
C ALA A 384 -7.43 8.01 -2.99
N VAL A 385 -6.32 7.49 -3.48
CA VAL A 385 -5.80 7.80 -4.82
C VAL A 385 -6.16 6.63 -5.72
N GLY A 386 -6.87 6.88 -6.81
CA GLY A 386 -7.25 5.83 -7.74
C GLY A 386 -7.38 6.36 -9.15
N HIS A 387 -7.65 5.49 -10.11
CA HIS A 387 -7.83 5.89 -11.50
C HIS A 387 -9.17 6.61 -11.71
N SER A 388 -10.24 5.99 -11.23
CA SER A 388 -11.60 6.52 -11.31
C SER A 388 -12.43 6.13 -10.09
N GLY A 389 -13.50 6.88 -9.82
CA GLY A 389 -14.44 6.53 -8.76
C GLY A 389 -15.17 5.21 -9.03
N GLY A 390 -15.57 4.94 -10.27
CA GLY A 390 -16.20 3.67 -10.65
C GLY A 390 -17.30 3.17 -9.69
N PRO A 391 -17.60 1.85 -9.72
CA PRO A 391 -18.57 1.23 -8.82
C PRO A 391 -18.09 1.14 -7.37
N TRP A 392 -16.81 0.82 -7.15
CA TRP A 392 -16.23 0.62 -5.82
C TRP A 392 -16.34 1.88 -4.94
N TRP A 393 -16.09 3.07 -5.48
CA TRP A 393 -16.17 4.31 -4.71
C TRP A 393 -17.61 4.69 -4.40
N GLN A 394 -18.54 4.46 -5.32
CA GLN A 394 -19.96 4.70 -5.07
C GLN A 394 -20.45 3.83 -3.91
N ALA A 395 -19.97 2.59 -3.85
CA ALA A 395 -20.26 1.67 -2.79
C ALA A 395 -19.73 2.14 -1.42
N ILE A 396 -18.47 2.58 -1.37
CA ILE A 396 -17.88 3.16 -0.16
C ILE A 396 -18.64 4.42 0.27
N ARG A 397 -18.99 5.31 -0.67
CA ARG A 397 -19.76 6.53 -0.39
C ARG A 397 -21.15 6.22 0.17
N ARG A 398 -21.81 5.15 -0.29
CA ARG A 398 -23.10 4.70 0.28
C ARG A 398 -22.93 4.17 1.71
N ARG A 399 -21.92 3.33 1.95
CA ARG A 399 -21.70 2.69 3.25
C ARG A 399 -21.22 3.67 4.31
N HIS A 400 -20.37 4.62 3.93
CA HIS A 400 -19.72 5.57 4.84
C HIS A 400 -20.07 7.03 4.50
N GLU A 401 -21.33 7.31 4.12
CA GLU A 401 -21.81 8.64 3.71
C GLU A 401 -21.44 9.75 4.71
N SER A 402 -21.40 9.41 6.00
CA SER A 402 -21.05 10.33 7.09
C SER A 402 -19.57 10.76 7.09
N LEU A 403 -18.68 9.94 6.54
CA LEU A 403 -17.23 10.15 6.49
C LEU A 403 -16.76 10.75 5.16
N VAL A 404 -17.47 10.48 4.07
CA VAL A 404 -17.10 10.93 2.72
C VAL A 404 -17.52 12.38 2.49
N ASP A 405 -16.73 13.13 1.71
CA ASP A 405 -17.14 14.46 1.26
C ASP A 405 -18.38 14.41 0.34
N SER A 406 -19.20 15.46 0.41
CA SER A 406 -20.40 15.63 -0.42
C SER A 406 -20.11 15.75 -1.91
N GLY A 407 -18.85 16.00 -2.28
CA GLY A 407 -18.37 16.00 -3.66
C GLY A 407 -16.86 15.78 -3.70
N ASP A 408 -16.41 14.96 -4.65
CA ASP A 408 -14.99 14.72 -4.91
C ASP A 408 -14.42 15.86 -5.76
N PRO A 409 -13.10 16.13 -5.67
CA PRO A 409 -12.44 16.97 -6.64
C PRO A 409 -12.63 16.42 -8.05
N PRO A 410 -12.68 17.28 -9.07
CA PRO A 410 -12.69 16.82 -10.46
C PRO A 410 -11.44 15.95 -10.72
N PRO A 411 -11.52 14.98 -11.64
CA PRO A 411 -10.35 14.18 -12.02
C PRO A 411 -9.18 15.08 -12.41
N LEU A 412 -7.98 14.70 -11.96
CA LEU A 412 -6.74 15.38 -12.30
C LEU A 412 -6.57 15.44 -13.81
N ILE A 413 -6.48 16.67 -14.31
CA ILE A 413 -6.26 16.94 -15.73
C ILE A 413 -4.77 16.80 -16.07
N THR A 414 -4.48 16.65 -17.36
CA THR A 414 -3.11 16.66 -17.87
C THR A 414 -2.52 18.06 -17.72
N LEU A 415 -1.19 18.13 -17.53
CA LEU A 415 -0.49 19.40 -17.37
C LEU A 415 -0.66 20.28 -18.61
N ALA A 416 -0.71 21.61 -18.42
CA ALA A 416 -0.60 22.57 -19.52
C ALA A 416 0.80 22.50 -20.16
N GLN A 417 0.91 22.91 -21.43
CA GLN A 417 2.15 22.81 -22.19
C GLN A 417 3.35 23.52 -21.51
N CYS A 418 3.14 24.68 -20.89
CA CYS A 418 4.19 25.38 -20.14
C CYS A 418 4.70 24.56 -18.95
N SER A 419 3.80 24.02 -18.13
CA SER A 419 4.17 23.17 -16.99
C SER A 419 4.80 21.84 -17.40
N ARG A 420 4.44 21.28 -18.56
CA ARG A 420 5.15 20.10 -19.12
C ARG A 420 6.62 20.43 -19.40
N LYS A 421 6.88 21.61 -19.98
CA LYS A 421 8.25 22.10 -20.25
C LYS A 421 9.02 22.36 -18.96
N ASP A 422 8.37 22.94 -17.95
CA ASP A 422 9.01 23.17 -16.64
C ASP A 422 9.44 21.85 -15.98
N VAL A 423 8.57 20.85 -15.99
CA VAL A 423 8.88 19.50 -15.48
C VAL A 423 10.03 18.87 -16.27
N TYR A 424 10.01 18.96 -17.60
CA TYR A 424 11.08 18.44 -18.45
C TYR A 424 12.43 19.10 -18.13
N ASN A 425 12.48 20.43 -18.05
CA ASN A 425 13.72 21.15 -17.77
C ASN A 425 14.29 20.77 -16.39
N ALA A 426 13.43 20.74 -15.37
CA ALA A 426 13.81 20.33 -14.02
C ALA A 426 14.30 18.88 -13.98
N ALA A 427 13.70 17.99 -14.78
CA ALA A 427 14.12 16.60 -14.88
C ALA A 427 15.49 16.44 -15.57
N VAL A 428 15.70 17.14 -16.70
CA VAL A 428 17.01 17.12 -17.39
C VAL A 428 18.12 17.59 -16.47
N GLU A 429 17.92 18.69 -15.75
CA GLU A 429 18.90 19.22 -14.79
C GLU A 429 19.18 18.21 -13.67
N ALA A 430 18.14 17.65 -13.04
CA ALA A 430 18.28 16.68 -11.97
C ALA A 430 19.03 15.41 -12.42
N PHE A 431 18.71 14.89 -13.60
CA PHE A 431 19.37 13.69 -14.15
C PHE A 431 20.82 13.97 -14.54
N GLN A 432 21.14 15.15 -15.07
CA GLN A 432 22.52 15.54 -15.36
C GLN A 432 23.39 15.60 -14.10
N ILE A 433 22.86 16.20 -13.03
CA ILE A 433 23.55 16.23 -11.72
C ILE A 433 23.82 14.80 -11.24
N TRP A 434 22.83 13.92 -11.37
CA TRP A 434 22.98 12.53 -10.98
C TRP A 434 24.06 11.80 -11.79
N TYR A 435 24.11 11.96 -13.11
CA TYR A 435 25.16 11.36 -13.94
C TYR A 435 26.56 11.88 -13.57
N GLN A 436 26.69 13.18 -13.29
CA GLN A 436 27.96 13.76 -12.84
C GLN A 436 28.43 13.15 -11.51
N GLN A 437 27.51 12.94 -10.57
CA GLN A 437 27.81 12.27 -9.29
C GLN A 437 28.19 10.80 -9.49
N LYS A 438 27.51 10.11 -10.41
CA LYS A 438 27.80 8.71 -10.75
C LYS A 438 29.20 8.55 -11.34
N GLU A 439 29.56 9.37 -12.31
CA GLU A 439 30.90 9.38 -12.92
C GLU A 439 31.99 9.66 -11.88
N PHE A 440 31.78 10.68 -11.04
CA PHE A 440 32.71 11.01 -9.96
C PHE A 440 32.92 9.85 -8.98
N TRP A 441 31.84 9.14 -8.62
CA TRP A 441 31.91 7.98 -7.75
C TRP A 441 32.73 6.83 -8.36
N TYR A 442 32.51 6.51 -9.64
CA TYR A 442 33.28 5.47 -10.34
C TYR A 442 34.77 5.83 -10.45
N GLN A 443 35.10 7.09 -10.72
CA GLN A 443 36.47 7.57 -10.80
C GLN A 443 37.22 7.40 -9.46
N GLN A 444 36.57 7.72 -8.33
CA GLN A 444 37.17 7.50 -7.01
C GLN A 444 37.36 6.02 -6.69
N LYS A 445 36.38 5.17 -7.00
CA LYS A 445 36.50 3.73 -6.77
C LYS A 445 37.68 3.14 -7.52
N ALA A 446 37.88 3.53 -8.78
CA ALA A 446 39.02 3.11 -9.60
C ALA A 446 40.37 3.58 -9.01
N GLN A 447 40.43 4.77 -8.42
CA GLN A 447 41.63 5.28 -7.75
C GLN A 447 41.93 4.58 -6.42
N GLY A 448 40.90 4.19 -5.67
CA GLY A 448 41.03 3.43 -4.42
C GLY A 448 41.56 2.01 -4.65
N GLU A 449 41.05 1.29 -5.67
CA GLU A 449 41.52 -0.05 -6.02
C GLU A 449 42.96 -0.05 -6.61
N ALA A 450 43.38 1.05 -7.22
CA ALA A 450 44.73 1.22 -7.77
C ALA A 450 45.84 1.40 -6.70
N THR A 451 45.50 1.55 -5.42
CA THR A 451 46.51 1.60 -4.33
C THR A 451 47.00 0.21 -3.90
N GLY A 452 46.44 -0.88 -4.45
CA GLY A 452 46.82 -2.26 -4.14
C GLY A 452 47.59 -3.03 -5.23
N GLN A 453 47.73 -2.50 -6.45
CA GLN A 453 48.47 -3.18 -7.53
C GLN A 453 49.27 -2.18 -8.38
N GLU A 454 50.53 -2.52 -8.61
CA GLU A 454 51.50 -1.75 -9.38
C GLU A 454 50.96 -1.34 -10.76
N LYS A 455 51.14 -0.05 -11.07
CA LYS A 455 50.78 0.60 -12.33
C LYS A 455 51.39 -0.12 -13.53
N ALA A 456 50.55 -0.76 -14.35
CA ALA A 456 50.80 -0.86 -15.78
C ALA A 456 50.24 0.42 -16.44
N ALA A 457 51.14 1.22 -17.00
CA ALA A 457 50.80 2.42 -17.75
C ALA A 457 50.01 2.06 -19.02
N SER A 458 48.78 2.58 -19.15
CA SER A 458 48.12 2.74 -20.44
C SER A 458 47.81 4.22 -20.68
N SER A 459 48.22 4.65 -21.87
CA SER A 459 48.00 5.90 -22.58
C SER A 459 46.85 6.78 -22.09
N GLY A 460 47.17 8.06 -21.89
CA GLY A 460 46.18 9.11 -21.69
C GLY A 460 45.36 9.34 -22.95
N ASP A 461 44.08 9.06 -22.84
CA ASP A 461 43.06 9.76 -23.62
C ASP A 461 42.54 10.91 -22.75
N GLU A 462 42.63 12.13 -23.27
CA GLU A 462 42.06 13.32 -22.64
C GLU A 462 40.54 13.14 -22.47
N VAL A 463 40.06 13.35 -21.24
CA VAL A 463 38.64 13.33 -20.87
C VAL A 463 37.87 14.40 -21.68
N PRO A 464 36.86 14.04 -22.51
CA PRO A 464 36.19 15.02 -23.35
C PRO A 464 35.16 15.86 -22.57
N THR A 465 35.56 17.00 -22.01
CA THR A 465 34.71 17.97 -21.26
C THR A 465 33.81 18.86 -22.15
N GLY A 466 33.23 18.32 -23.22
CA GLY A 466 32.42 19.10 -24.17
C GLY A 466 30.94 18.72 -24.17
N ILE A 467 30.11 19.55 -23.51
CA ILE A 467 28.64 19.51 -23.54
C ILE A 467 28.16 19.84 -24.97
N ARG A 468 27.24 19.04 -25.55
CA ARG A 468 26.56 19.40 -26.81
C ARG A 468 25.48 20.45 -26.50
N ASP A 469 25.60 21.63 -27.11
CA ASP A 469 24.81 22.81 -26.70
C ASP A 469 23.33 22.82 -27.12
N THR A 470 22.85 22.02 -28.09
CA THR A 470 21.41 22.03 -28.42
C THR A 470 20.88 20.71 -29.01
N LEU A 471 20.08 19.99 -28.21
CA LEU A 471 19.11 19.01 -28.72
C LEU A 471 17.81 19.77 -29.05
N PRO A 472 17.06 19.39 -30.10
CA PRO A 472 15.78 20.02 -30.41
C PRO A 472 14.77 19.78 -29.27
N ASP A 473 14.08 20.84 -28.83
CA ASP A 473 13.04 20.75 -27.80
C ASP A 473 11.94 19.75 -28.22
N PRO A 474 11.52 18.83 -27.33
CA PRO A 474 10.37 17.98 -27.59
C PRO A 474 9.10 18.79 -27.85
N ASP A 475 8.22 18.29 -28.72
CA ASP A 475 6.91 18.90 -28.94
C ASP A 475 5.96 18.60 -27.76
N PHE A 476 6.00 19.43 -26.73
CA PHE A 476 5.13 19.33 -25.55
C PHE A 476 3.64 19.55 -25.84
N GLY A 477 3.28 19.98 -27.06
CA GLY A 477 1.90 20.07 -27.54
C GLY A 477 1.32 18.71 -27.95
N SER A 478 2.16 17.70 -28.20
CA SER A 478 1.74 16.34 -28.51
C SER A 478 0.99 15.68 -27.34
N ARG A 479 0.03 14.82 -27.66
CA ARG A 479 -0.64 13.94 -26.68
C ARG A 479 0.32 12.94 -26.03
N ASP A 480 1.45 12.64 -26.67
CA ASP A 480 2.48 11.73 -26.13
C ASP A 480 3.04 12.22 -24.78
N PHE A 481 2.98 13.53 -24.51
CA PHE A 481 3.46 14.15 -23.27
C PHE A 481 2.34 14.50 -22.28
N GLU A 482 1.15 13.91 -22.43
CA GLU A 482 0.11 13.98 -21.41
C GLU A 482 0.47 13.15 -20.16
N SER A 483 1.30 12.11 -20.34
CA SER A 483 1.84 11.29 -19.26
C SER A 483 3.06 11.95 -18.63
N TYR A 484 3.00 12.16 -17.31
CA TYR A 484 4.13 12.68 -16.52
C TYR A 484 5.36 11.76 -16.66
N LEU A 485 5.16 10.44 -16.67
CA LEU A 485 6.24 9.47 -16.81
C LEU A 485 6.96 9.59 -18.16
N LEU A 486 6.23 9.81 -19.25
CA LEU A 486 6.84 9.93 -20.58
C LEU A 486 7.67 11.22 -20.72
N ILE A 487 7.26 12.30 -20.05
CA ILE A 487 8.09 13.52 -19.94
C ILE A 487 9.42 13.19 -19.25
N LEU A 488 9.38 12.44 -18.14
CA LEU A 488 10.59 12.04 -17.41
C LEU A 488 11.49 11.12 -18.25
N ILE A 489 10.92 10.14 -18.96
CA ILE A 489 11.70 9.23 -19.82
C ILE A 489 12.38 10.01 -20.95
N GLN A 490 11.68 10.95 -21.59
CA GLN A 490 12.29 11.82 -22.60
C GLN A 490 13.43 12.67 -22.02
N ALA A 491 13.24 13.27 -20.83
CA ALA A 491 14.30 14.01 -20.15
C ALA A 491 15.52 13.14 -19.81
N LEU A 492 15.31 11.87 -19.43
CA LEU A 492 16.37 10.90 -19.16
C LEU A 492 17.17 10.59 -20.43
N VAL A 493 16.48 10.32 -21.55
CA VAL A 493 17.10 10.11 -22.88
C VAL A 493 18.02 11.28 -23.23
N ASP A 494 17.50 12.51 -23.09
CA ASP A 494 18.22 13.73 -23.48
C ASP A 494 19.38 14.05 -22.52
N ALA A 495 19.23 13.77 -21.22
CA ALA A 495 20.30 13.89 -20.23
C ALA A 495 21.44 12.90 -20.52
N ARG A 496 21.12 11.63 -20.82
CA ARG A 496 22.10 10.59 -21.16
C ARG A 496 22.83 10.91 -22.47
N ALA A 497 22.10 11.34 -23.51
CA ALA A 497 22.68 11.72 -24.80
C ALA A 497 23.68 12.88 -24.70
N LYS A 498 23.49 13.79 -23.74
CA LYS A 498 24.43 14.89 -23.46
C LYS A 498 25.72 14.42 -22.78
N MET A 499 25.70 13.30 -22.06
CA MET A 499 26.87 12.74 -21.35
C MET A 499 27.69 11.80 -22.24
N ASP A 500 27.05 10.90 -23.01
CA ASP A 500 27.73 9.76 -23.65
C ASP A 500 28.32 10.01 -25.06
N LYS A 501 28.19 11.19 -25.68
CA LYS A 501 28.63 11.48 -27.07
C LYS A 501 28.32 10.38 -28.12
N SER A 502 27.27 9.56 -27.94
CA SER A 502 26.76 8.62 -28.96
C SER A 502 25.56 9.20 -29.71
N PRO A 503 25.19 8.67 -30.89
CA PRO A 503 24.36 9.39 -31.85
C PRO A 503 22.92 9.53 -31.36
N VAL A 504 22.36 10.68 -31.68
CA VAL A 504 20.96 11.05 -31.46
C VAL A 504 20.07 9.93 -31.98
N VAL A 505 19.05 9.54 -31.21
CA VAL A 505 17.86 8.83 -31.72
C VAL A 505 17.10 9.81 -32.62
N SER A 506 17.71 10.19 -33.74
CA SER A 506 17.09 10.93 -34.81
C SER A 506 17.04 9.95 -35.97
N THR A 507 15.82 9.62 -36.40
CA THR A 507 15.47 8.75 -37.53
C THR A 507 15.40 7.24 -37.25
N ALA A 508 14.60 6.81 -36.27
CA ALA A 508 13.92 5.52 -36.39
C ALA A 508 12.74 5.66 -37.39
N PRO A 509 12.48 4.67 -38.27
CA PRO A 509 11.45 4.77 -39.30
C PRO A 509 10.05 4.93 -38.69
N ALA A 510 9.19 5.68 -39.39
CA ALA A 510 7.86 6.16 -39.00
C ALA A 510 6.76 5.08 -38.85
N LEU A 511 7.06 3.95 -38.19
CA LEU A 511 6.16 2.80 -38.08
C LEU A 511 5.78 2.40 -36.63
N ARG A 512 6.32 3.06 -35.59
CA ARG A 512 5.98 2.79 -34.18
C ARG A 512 5.49 4.06 -33.48
N SER A 513 4.57 3.92 -32.51
CA SER A 513 4.14 5.04 -31.69
C SER A 513 5.32 5.57 -30.85
N ARG A 514 5.47 6.90 -30.71
CA ARG A 514 6.56 7.53 -29.95
C ARG A 514 6.57 7.07 -28.48
N VAL A 515 5.39 6.86 -27.92
CA VAL A 515 5.18 6.31 -26.57
C VAL A 515 5.87 4.96 -26.39
N GLU A 516 5.63 4.02 -27.32
CA GLU A 516 6.23 2.70 -27.27
C GLU A 516 7.76 2.74 -27.39
N ALA A 517 8.28 3.64 -28.24
CA ALA A 517 9.73 3.82 -28.40
C ALA A 517 10.41 4.36 -27.13
N LEU A 518 9.78 5.30 -26.42
CA LEU A 518 10.32 5.82 -25.16
C LEU A 518 10.34 4.75 -24.06
N LEU A 519 9.26 3.98 -23.92
CA LEU A 519 9.22 2.89 -22.95
C LEU A 519 10.22 1.78 -23.29
N ASP A 520 10.42 1.49 -24.58
CA ASP A 520 11.44 0.55 -25.05
C ASP A 520 12.85 1.01 -24.69
N TYR A 521 13.14 2.28 -24.92
CA TYR A 521 14.42 2.86 -24.54
C TYR A 521 14.69 2.67 -23.05
N ALA A 522 13.72 3.00 -22.18
CA ALA A 522 13.88 2.84 -20.74
C ALA A 522 14.12 1.37 -20.33
N ILE A 523 13.51 0.40 -21.03
CA ILE A 523 13.76 -1.03 -20.80
C ILE A 523 15.14 -1.45 -21.30
N ASP A 524 15.55 -1.00 -22.49
CA ASP A 524 16.84 -1.34 -23.09
C ASP A 524 18.01 -0.84 -22.21
N VAL A 525 17.85 0.36 -21.64
CA VAL A 525 18.76 0.92 -20.63
C VAL A 525 18.89 0.02 -19.40
N GLU A 526 17.77 -0.42 -18.83
CA GLU A 526 17.80 -1.30 -17.65
C GLU A 526 18.37 -2.68 -18.01
N ARG A 527 18.11 -3.16 -19.23
CA ARG A 527 18.65 -4.42 -19.72
C ARG A 527 20.18 -4.43 -19.75
N GLU A 528 20.84 -3.36 -20.19
CA GLU A 528 22.31 -3.25 -20.15
C GLU A 528 22.85 -3.49 -18.74
N ARG A 529 22.21 -2.87 -17.74
CA ARG A 529 22.55 -3.05 -16.34
C ARG A 529 22.29 -4.47 -15.85
N TRP A 530 21.16 -5.07 -16.23
CA TRP A 530 20.83 -6.45 -15.85
C TRP A 530 21.90 -7.42 -16.36
N GLN A 531 22.40 -7.22 -17.58
CA GLN A 531 23.47 -8.02 -18.16
C GLN A 531 24.79 -7.88 -17.40
N GLU A 532 25.19 -6.66 -17.07
CA GLU A 532 26.40 -6.41 -16.27
C GLU A 532 26.30 -7.05 -14.86
N ALA A 533 25.15 -6.90 -14.20
CA ALA A 533 24.90 -7.49 -12.89
C ALA A 533 24.89 -9.02 -12.94
N ALA A 534 24.27 -9.61 -13.97
CA ALA A 534 24.25 -11.06 -14.17
C ALA A 534 25.67 -11.60 -14.40
N ARG A 535 26.46 -10.94 -15.26
CA ARG A 535 27.86 -11.29 -15.53
C ARG A 535 28.71 -11.24 -14.26
N SER A 536 28.54 -10.18 -13.45
CA SER A 536 29.22 -10.03 -12.16
C SER A 536 28.84 -11.12 -11.15
N ALA A 537 27.62 -11.65 -11.24
CA ALA A 537 27.13 -12.76 -10.42
C ALA A 537 27.50 -14.16 -10.98
N GLY A 538 28.20 -14.24 -12.11
CA GLY A 538 28.52 -15.50 -12.78
C GLY A 538 27.31 -16.20 -13.43
N LEU A 539 26.26 -15.46 -13.74
CA LEU A 539 25.06 -15.93 -14.43
C LEU A 539 25.13 -15.65 -15.94
N PRO A 540 24.38 -16.39 -16.77
CA PRO A 540 24.19 -16.03 -18.17
C PRO A 540 23.61 -14.62 -18.31
N ASP A 541 24.21 -13.81 -19.18
CA ASP A 541 23.85 -12.42 -19.45
C ASP A 541 23.07 -12.24 -20.76
N ASP A 542 22.35 -13.30 -21.20
CA ASP A 542 21.46 -13.23 -22.34
C ASP A 542 20.31 -12.24 -22.07
N ALA A 543 20.18 -11.24 -22.95
CA ALA A 543 19.19 -10.18 -22.86
C ALA A 543 17.74 -10.69 -22.75
N VAL A 544 17.40 -11.70 -23.55
CA VAL A 544 16.03 -12.22 -23.65
C VAL A 544 15.68 -13.02 -22.39
N LEU A 545 16.61 -13.85 -21.92
CA LEU A 545 16.46 -14.59 -20.67
C LEU A 545 16.20 -13.65 -19.48
N LEU A 546 17.04 -12.62 -19.32
CA LEU A 546 16.91 -11.68 -18.20
C LEU A 546 15.58 -10.91 -18.25
N GLU A 547 15.16 -10.45 -19.43
CA GLU A 547 13.85 -9.79 -19.59
C GLU A 547 12.70 -10.73 -19.21
N ARG A 548 12.74 -12.01 -19.63
CA ARG A 548 11.72 -13.01 -19.25
C ARG A 548 11.69 -13.27 -17.74
N VAL A 549 12.85 -13.34 -17.09
CA VAL A 549 12.97 -13.46 -15.64
C VAL A 549 12.31 -12.26 -14.94
N VAL A 550 12.58 -11.04 -15.40
CA VAL A 550 12.00 -9.82 -14.86
C VAL A 550 10.48 -9.75 -15.11
N ALA A 551 10.01 -10.20 -16.28
CA ALA A 551 8.59 -10.29 -16.62
C ALA A 551 7.83 -11.17 -15.62
N ILE A 552 8.31 -12.40 -15.43
CA ILE A 552 7.70 -13.36 -14.50
C ILE A 552 7.79 -12.86 -13.06
N ALA A 553 8.93 -12.30 -12.66
CA ALA A 553 9.10 -11.75 -11.31
C ALA A 553 8.17 -10.56 -11.01
N SER A 554 7.70 -9.86 -12.04
CA SER A 554 6.75 -8.76 -11.89
C SER A 554 5.28 -9.20 -11.83
N MET A 555 4.97 -10.43 -12.26
CA MET A 555 3.60 -10.98 -12.25
C MET A 555 3.39 -12.03 -11.16
N ALA A 556 4.40 -12.88 -10.93
CA ALA A 556 4.33 -14.00 -10.01
C ALA A 556 4.69 -13.57 -8.58
N VAL A 557 3.90 -14.03 -7.60
CA VAL A 557 4.16 -13.76 -6.19
C VAL A 557 5.03 -14.86 -5.61
N ALA A 558 6.11 -14.45 -4.95
CA ALA A 558 6.95 -15.32 -4.15
C ALA A 558 7.13 -14.71 -2.76
N ALA A 559 6.19 -15.03 -1.86
CA ALA A 559 6.25 -14.66 -0.46
C ALA A 559 6.53 -15.90 0.41
N GLY A 560 7.18 -15.69 1.55
CA GLY A 560 7.12 -16.63 2.69
C GLY A 560 6.00 -16.17 3.64
N PRO A 561 5.45 -17.04 4.50
CA PRO A 561 4.44 -16.65 5.47
C PRO A 561 4.92 -15.46 6.32
N ALA A 562 4.00 -14.54 6.63
CA ALA A 562 4.24 -13.27 7.33
C ALA A 562 4.51 -13.45 8.83
N ASP A 563 5.33 -14.44 9.18
CA ASP A 563 5.70 -14.70 10.56
C ASP A 563 6.88 -13.76 10.83
N GLY A 564 6.69 -12.71 11.62
CA GLY A 564 7.67 -11.65 11.93
C GLY A 564 8.98 -12.11 12.60
N THR A 565 9.29 -13.39 12.54
CA THR A 565 10.58 -14.02 12.86
C THR A 565 11.43 -14.06 11.58
N GLY A 566 12.61 -13.44 11.59
CA GLY A 566 13.50 -13.26 10.43
C GLY A 566 14.08 -14.52 9.76
N GLU A 567 13.35 -15.64 9.73
CA GLU A 567 13.66 -16.88 8.99
C GLU A 567 13.03 -16.92 7.58
N SER A 568 12.49 -15.79 7.09
CA SER A 568 11.72 -15.70 5.85
C SER A 568 12.53 -15.86 4.55
N GLY A 569 13.86 -15.71 4.59
CA GLY A 569 14.72 -15.72 3.40
C GLY A 569 14.76 -17.06 2.64
N GLY A 570 14.89 -18.18 3.36
CA GLY A 570 15.05 -19.51 2.72
C GLY A 570 13.77 -20.04 2.06
N ARG A 571 12.60 -19.76 2.64
CA ARG A 571 11.30 -20.12 2.04
C ARG A 571 10.95 -19.21 0.86
N GLY A 572 11.16 -17.91 0.99
CA GLY A 572 10.94 -16.96 -0.11
C GLY A 572 11.79 -17.31 -1.34
N GLU A 573 13.06 -17.67 -1.15
CA GLU A 573 13.94 -18.11 -2.23
C GLU A 573 13.45 -19.41 -2.89
N THR A 574 13.02 -20.37 -2.07
CA THR A 574 12.50 -21.65 -2.58
C THR A 574 11.25 -21.43 -3.43
N GLU A 575 10.35 -20.56 -2.98
CA GLU A 575 9.15 -20.21 -3.73
C GLU A 575 9.48 -19.45 -5.01
N ALA A 576 10.39 -18.47 -4.94
CA ALA A 576 10.87 -17.76 -6.11
C ALA A 576 11.49 -18.71 -7.15
N SER A 577 12.31 -19.66 -6.71
CA SER A 577 12.85 -20.70 -7.59
C SER A 577 11.76 -21.57 -8.21
N ARG A 578 10.62 -21.81 -7.54
CA ARG A 578 9.48 -22.53 -8.12
C ARG A 578 8.78 -21.66 -9.17
N ARG A 579 8.53 -20.38 -8.87
CA ARG A 579 7.92 -19.42 -9.82
C ARG A 579 8.76 -19.27 -11.08
N LEU A 580 10.09 -19.24 -10.96
CA LEU A 580 10.99 -19.12 -12.11
C LEU A 580 10.95 -20.32 -13.07
N LYS A 581 10.26 -21.42 -12.74
CA LYS A 581 9.94 -22.47 -13.72
C LYS A 581 8.96 -22.01 -14.80
N LEU A 582 8.23 -20.92 -14.57
CA LEU A 582 7.37 -20.28 -15.58
C LEU A 582 8.18 -19.57 -16.67
N VAL A 583 9.47 -19.30 -16.43
CA VAL A 583 10.38 -18.82 -17.47
C VAL A 583 10.72 -20.01 -18.38
N PRO A 584 10.36 -20.00 -19.67
CA PRO A 584 10.56 -21.15 -20.56
C PRO A 584 12.01 -21.66 -20.57
N ASP A 585 12.97 -20.75 -20.55
CA ASP A 585 14.40 -21.05 -20.56
C ASP A 585 14.92 -21.67 -19.25
N LEU A 586 14.18 -21.53 -18.15
CA LEU A 586 14.55 -22.03 -16.82
C LEU A 586 13.67 -23.20 -16.35
N ALA A 587 12.70 -23.64 -17.15
CA ALA A 587 11.75 -24.69 -16.79
C ALA A 587 12.46 -26.00 -16.42
N ASP A 588 13.44 -26.41 -17.24
CA ASP A 588 14.20 -27.66 -17.10
C ASP A 588 15.56 -27.50 -16.41
N GLU A 589 15.96 -26.27 -16.09
CA GLU A 589 17.23 -25.99 -15.40
C GLU A 589 17.23 -26.58 -13.97
N PRO A 590 18.40 -26.84 -13.37
CA PRO A 590 18.46 -27.34 -12.00
C PRO A 590 18.08 -26.24 -11.00
N GLU A 591 17.56 -26.64 -9.84
CA GLU A 591 17.05 -25.71 -8.82
C GLU A 591 18.10 -24.70 -8.35
N TRP A 592 19.35 -25.11 -8.18
CA TRP A 592 20.42 -24.21 -7.73
C TRP A 592 20.63 -23.02 -8.68
N ARG A 593 20.40 -23.21 -10.00
CA ARG A 593 20.51 -22.16 -11.02
C ARG A 593 19.32 -21.21 -10.95
N ARG A 594 18.10 -21.73 -10.80
CA ARG A 594 16.91 -20.90 -10.56
C ARG A 594 17.02 -20.10 -9.26
N ARG A 595 17.52 -20.70 -8.18
CA ARG A 595 17.81 -19.97 -6.93
C ARG A 595 18.84 -18.87 -7.13
N ALA A 596 19.85 -19.09 -7.98
CA ALA A 596 20.83 -18.05 -8.30
C ALA A 596 20.19 -16.86 -9.03
N PHE A 597 19.31 -17.10 -10.02
CA PHE A 597 18.51 -16.04 -10.63
C PHE A 597 17.54 -15.38 -9.64
N ALA A 598 16.93 -16.14 -8.72
CA ALA A 598 16.06 -15.58 -7.69
C ALA A 598 16.84 -14.62 -6.76
N ARG A 599 18.03 -15.00 -6.29
CA ARG A 599 18.92 -14.12 -5.50
C ARG A 599 19.35 -12.90 -6.29
N TRP A 600 19.75 -13.09 -7.55
CA TRP A 600 20.08 -11.97 -8.44
C TRP A 600 18.91 -10.98 -8.52
N GLN A 601 17.70 -11.45 -8.82
CA GLN A 601 16.49 -10.63 -8.87
C GLN A 601 16.23 -9.90 -7.55
N HIS A 602 16.29 -10.61 -6.42
CA HIS A 602 16.10 -10.04 -5.09
C HIS A 602 17.12 -8.93 -4.76
N THR A 603 18.36 -9.06 -5.26
CA THR A 603 19.41 -8.05 -5.03
C THR A 603 19.31 -6.84 -5.96
N GLN A 604 18.87 -7.03 -7.21
CA GLN A 604 18.88 -5.96 -8.22
C GLN A 604 17.68 -5.03 -8.12
N PHE A 605 16.53 -5.56 -7.69
CA PHE A 605 15.28 -4.80 -7.64
C PHE A 605 14.96 -4.41 -6.21
N THR A 606 14.37 -3.22 -6.02
CA THR A 606 13.87 -2.76 -4.73
C THR A 606 12.35 -2.95 -4.67
N GLY A 607 11.83 -3.44 -3.56
CA GLY A 607 10.40 -3.76 -3.44
C GLY A 607 10.11 -4.84 -2.41
N GLU A 608 8.87 -5.28 -2.38
CA GLU A 608 8.37 -6.27 -1.43
C GLU A 608 8.31 -7.67 -2.04
N GLY A 609 8.24 -8.67 -1.17
CA GLY A 609 8.37 -10.07 -1.57
C GLY A 609 9.80 -10.46 -1.93
N TYR A 610 9.98 -11.74 -2.25
CA TYR A 610 11.27 -12.24 -2.71
C TYR A 610 11.49 -11.87 -4.18
N LEU A 611 10.48 -12.10 -5.03
CA LEU A 611 10.42 -11.60 -6.40
C LEU A 611 9.79 -10.20 -6.42
N ARG A 612 10.60 -9.21 -6.76
CA ARG A 612 10.23 -7.79 -6.67
C ARG A 612 9.83 -7.24 -8.05
N PRO A 613 8.66 -6.60 -8.23
CA PRO A 613 8.24 -6.13 -9.55
C PRO A 613 9.15 -5.01 -10.08
N LEU A 614 9.30 -4.96 -11.41
CA LEU A 614 9.98 -3.86 -12.09
C LEU A 614 9.21 -2.55 -11.84
N GLN A 615 9.93 -1.48 -11.56
CA GLN A 615 9.37 -0.14 -11.33
C GLN A 615 10.03 0.86 -12.28
N PRO A 616 9.29 1.87 -12.78
CA PRO A 616 7.86 2.11 -12.59
C PRO A 616 6.98 1.00 -13.21
N LEU A 617 5.79 0.76 -12.63
CA LEU A 617 4.88 -0.33 -13.03
C LEU A 617 4.59 -0.38 -14.55
N ARG A 618 4.52 0.77 -15.22
CA ARG A 618 4.37 0.89 -16.68
C ARG A 618 5.46 0.15 -17.49
N LEU A 619 6.68 0.03 -16.95
CA LEU A 619 7.75 -0.76 -17.58
C LEU A 619 7.51 -2.26 -17.36
N ALA A 620 7.12 -2.66 -16.15
CA ALA A 620 6.75 -4.05 -15.85
C ALA A 620 5.59 -4.53 -16.72
N GLU A 621 4.59 -3.67 -16.93
CA GLU A 621 3.45 -3.96 -17.79
C GLU A 621 3.85 -4.21 -19.23
N ARG A 622 4.75 -3.39 -19.76
CA ARG A 622 5.22 -3.52 -21.14
C ARG A 622 5.99 -4.82 -21.35
N VAL A 623 6.87 -5.18 -20.41
CA VAL A 623 7.63 -6.43 -20.44
C VAL A 623 6.69 -7.64 -20.23
N GLY A 624 5.74 -7.54 -19.30
CA GLY A 624 4.73 -8.56 -19.04
C GLY A 624 3.81 -8.81 -20.25
N ALA A 625 3.34 -7.75 -20.90
CA ALA A 625 2.52 -7.85 -22.11
C ALA A 625 3.25 -8.56 -23.25
N ARG A 626 4.54 -8.27 -23.46
CA ARG A 626 5.37 -8.99 -24.43
C ARG A 626 5.47 -10.47 -24.12
N MET A 627 5.66 -10.80 -22.84
CA MET A 627 5.75 -12.19 -22.38
C MET A 627 4.46 -12.96 -22.65
N LEU A 628 3.30 -12.35 -22.37
CA LEU A 628 1.99 -12.97 -22.60
C LEU A 628 1.63 -13.09 -24.09
N VAL A 629 2.11 -12.18 -24.93
CA VAL A 629 1.97 -12.32 -26.39
C VAL A 629 2.83 -13.47 -26.92
N ALA A 630 4.06 -13.61 -26.41
CA ALA A 630 4.99 -14.64 -26.83
C ALA A 630 4.58 -16.04 -26.32
N PHE A 631 4.03 -16.12 -25.11
CA PHE A 631 3.66 -17.38 -24.43
C PHE A 631 2.26 -17.25 -23.78
N PRO A 632 1.18 -17.34 -24.58
CA PRO A 632 -0.19 -17.10 -24.11
C PRO A 632 -0.65 -18.02 -22.96
N GLU A 633 -0.13 -19.24 -22.90
CA GLU A 633 -0.40 -20.24 -21.87
C GLU A 633 -0.01 -19.76 -20.45
N LEU A 634 0.92 -18.81 -20.34
CA LEU A 634 1.33 -18.25 -19.05
C LEU A 634 0.20 -17.53 -18.34
N ALA A 635 -0.72 -16.89 -19.08
CA ALA A 635 -1.88 -16.25 -18.48
C ALA A 635 -2.72 -17.26 -17.67
N SER A 636 -2.96 -18.45 -18.24
CA SER A 636 -3.66 -19.53 -17.54
C SER A 636 -2.84 -20.08 -16.38
N GLN A 637 -1.52 -20.25 -16.52
CA GLN A 637 -0.66 -20.75 -15.43
C GLN A 637 -0.57 -19.78 -14.25
N LEU A 638 -0.63 -18.46 -14.50
CA LEU A 638 -0.61 -17.42 -13.47
C LEU A 638 -1.98 -17.19 -12.80
N LEU A 639 -3.07 -17.52 -13.50
CA LEU A 639 -4.44 -17.44 -12.96
C LEU A 639 -4.94 -18.76 -12.39
N ASP A 640 -4.16 -19.84 -12.49
CA ASP A 640 -4.48 -21.12 -11.89
C ASP A 640 -4.34 -21.05 -10.35
N VAL A 641 -5.40 -21.49 -9.67
CA VAL A 641 -5.52 -21.46 -8.20
C VAL A 641 -5.89 -22.83 -7.62
N GLU A 642 -6.25 -23.80 -8.47
CA GLU A 642 -6.71 -25.15 -8.06
C GLU A 642 -5.79 -26.28 -8.56
N GLY A 643 -4.93 -26.04 -9.55
CA GLY A 643 -4.00 -27.04 -10.07
C GLY A 643 -2.82 -27.40 -9.14
N ALA A 644 -1.78 -28.01 -9.71
CA ALA A 644 -0.54 -28.36 -9.01
C ALA A 644 0.74 -27.79 -9.65
N GLY A 645 0.58 -26.86 -10.61
CA GLY A 645 1.69 -26.31 -11.39
C GLY A 645 2.66 -25.42 -10.60
N PRO A 646 3.82 -25.07 -11.20
CA PRO A 646 4.76 -24.12 -10.59
C PRO A 646 4.19 -22.70 -10.45
N GLY A 647 3.10 -22.40 -11.17
CA GLY A 647 2.43 -21.10 -11.17
C GLY A 647 1.48 -20.85 -10.01
N ILE A 648 1.27 -21.79 -9.08
CA ILE A 648 0.24 -21.66 -8.02
C ILE A 648 0.84 -21.41 -6.63
N PRO A 649 0.68 -20.23 -6.02
CA PRO A 649 1.19 -19.96 -4.68
C PRO A 649 0.64 -20.92 -3.63
N TYR A 650 1.39 -21.16 -2.55
CA TYR A 650 1.03 -22.16 -1.53
C TYR A 650 -0.23 -21.80 -0.73
N CYS A 651 -0.40 -20.53 -0.38
CA CYS A 651 -1.53 -20.10 0.42
C CYS A 651 -2.55 -19.31 -0.42
N PRO A 652 -3.85 -19.37 -0.08
CA PRO A 652 -4.90 -18.62 -0.79
C PRO A 652 -4.65 -17.12 -0.86
N VAL A 653 -4.03 -16.54 0.18
CA VAL A 653 -3.72 -15.11 0.24
C VAL A 653 -2.72 -14.72 -0.85
N ASP A 654 -1.62 -15.48 -0.99
CA ASP A 654 -0.64 -15.26 -2.05
C ASP A 654 -1.21 -15.53 -3.45
N GLN A 655 -2.13 -16.50 -3.58
CA GLN A 655 -2.86 -16.75 -4.82
C GLN A 655 -3.65 -15.51 -5.22
N SER A 656 -4.38 -14.90 -4.28
CA SER A 656 -5.13 -13.67 -4.54
C SER A 656 -4.23 -12.49 -4.89
N HIS A 657 -3.08 -12.34 -4.23
CA HIS A 657 -2.07 -11.34 -4.61
C HIS A 657 -1.55 -11.54 -6.03
N GLN A 658 -1.25 -12.78 -6.43
CA GLN A 658 -0.79 -13.07 -7.77
C GLN A 658 -1.85 -12.72 -8.81
N VAL A 659 -3.11 -13.08 -8.56
CA VAL A 659 -4.22 -12.73 -9.45
C VAL A 659 -4.35 -11.20 -9.54
N LEU A 660 -4.30 -10.48 -8.41
CA LEU A 660 -4.34 -9.01 -8.41
C LEU A 660 -3.22 -8.38 -9.25
N ASN A 661 -1.97 -8.85 -9.12
CA ASN A 661 -0.84 -8.37 -9.94
C ASN A 661 -1.11 -8.57 -11.44
N VAL A 662 -1.67 -9.73 -11.82
CA VAL A 662 -2.02 -10.03 -13.21
C VAL A 662 -3.19 -9.18 -13.69
N LEU A 663 -4.17 -8.90 -12.84
CA LEU A 663 -5.32 -8.04 -13.16
C LEU A 663 -4.93 -6.56 -13.31
N GLN A 664 -3.94 -6.08 -12.55
CA GLN A 664 -3.41 -4.72 -12.72
C GLN A 664 -2.86 -4.50 -14.15
N LEU A 665 -2.22 -5.52 -14.75
CA LEU A 665 -1.80 -5.47 -16.16
C LEU A 665 -2.98 -5.23 -17.13
N LEU A 666 -4.16 -5.78 -16.83
CA LEU A 666 -5.37 -5.58 -17.64
C LEU A 666 -6.00 -4.19 -17.49
N GLN A 667 -5.98 -3.64 -16.28
CA GLN A 667 -6.61 -2.34 -16.00
C GLN A 667 -5.87 -1.21 -16.70
N VAL A 668 -4.53 -1.23 -16.64
CA VAL A 668 -3.71 -0.14 -17.17
C VAL A 668 -3.65 -0.13 -18.71
N THR A 669 -3.86 -1.29 -19.34
CA THR A 669 -3.92 -1.42 -20.80
C THR A 669 -5.24 -0.92 -21.40
N ALA A 670 -6.32 -0.89 -20.62
CA ALA A 670 -7.61 -0.31 -21.03
C ALA A 670 -7.60 1.23 -21.08
N GLU A 671 -6.73 1.88 -20.30
CA GLU A 671 -6.70 3.35 -20.19
C GLU A 671 -5.88 4.06 -21.27
N SER A 672 -4.91 3.36 -21.89
CA SER A 672 -4.25 3.87 -23.10
C SER A 672 -5.24 4.14 -24.24
N GLU A 673 -6.48 3.63 -24.12
CA GLU A 673 -7.55 3.74 -25.09
C GLU A 673 -8.63 4.75 -24.71
N GLY A 674 -8.40 5.68 -23.77
CA GLY A 674 -9.41 6.66 -23.33
C GLY A 674 -10.09 7.37 -24.51
N GLU A 675 -11.30 6.88 -24.87
CA GLU A 675 -12.37 7.27 -25.84
C GLU A 675 -12.08 8.26 -27.00
N SER A 676 -10.82 8.58 -27.28
CA SER A 676 -10.38 9.65 -28.17
C SER A 676 -9.38 9.16 -29.22
N HIS A 677 -9.08 7.85 -29.25
CA HIS A 677 -8.37 7.18 -30.34
C HIS A 677 -9.28 6.76 -31.51
N ARG A 678 -10.59 7.03 -31.46
CA ARG A 678 -11.47 6.85 -32.63
C ARG A 678 -11.39 8.05 -33.58
N THR A 679 -10.24 8.22 -34.24
CA THR A 679 -10.18 8.97 -35.50
C THR A 679 -10.12 7.97 -36.65
N SER A 680 -10.93 8.22 -37.68
CA SER A 680 -11.29 7.33 -38.79
C SER A 680 -10.16 7.02 -39.81
N ALA A 681 -9.01 6.58 -39.33
CA ALA A 681 -7.90 6.13 -40.18
C ALA A 681 -7.11 5.00 -39.52
N ASP A 682 -7.81 3.99 -38.98
CA ASP A 682 -7.18 2.72 -38.64
C ASP A 682 -6.78 2.00 -39.94
N ILE A 683 -5.47 1.91 -40.16
CA ILE A 683 -4.90 0.99 -41.14
C ILE A 683 -5.15 -0.43 -40.61
N PRO A 684 -5.85 -1.32 -41.35
CA PRO A 684 -6.09 -2.68 -40.90
C PRO A 684 -4.77 -3.44 -40.76
N GLY A 685 -4.39 -3.85 -39.54
CA GLY A 685 -3.27 -4.77 -39.32
C GLY A 685 -2.29 -4.44 -38.19
N THR A 686 -2.44 -3.34 -37.45
CA THR A 686 -1.54 -2.97 -36.34
C THR A 686 -2.24 -3.09 -34.98
N SER A 687 -2.59 -4.31 -34.55
CA SER A 687 -2.97 -4.49 -33.13
C SER A 687 -1.73 -4.27 -32.28
N SER A 688 -1.72 -3.26 -31.41
CA SER A 688 -0.61 -3.08 -30.46
C SER A 688 -0.45 -4.37 -29.64
N HIS A 689 0.80 -4.76 -29.31
CA HIS A 689 1.08 -5.93 -28.45
C HIS A 689 0.24 -5.94 -27.16
N ILE A 690 -0.12 -4.76 -26.68
CA ILE A 690 -0.99 -4.54 -25.53
C ILE A 690 -2.40 -5.12 -25.75
N GLN A 691 -3.01 -4.91 -26.92
CA GLN A 691 -4.34 -5.44 -27.24
C GLN A 691 -4.34 -6.96 -27.34
N THR A 692 -3.29 -7.53 -27.93
CA THR A 692 -3.13 -8.98 -28.00
C THR A 692 -2.96 -9.59 -26.61
N ALA A 693 -2.10 -9.00 -25.76
CA ALA A 693 -1.92 -9.43 -24.38
C ALA A 693 -3.25 -9.36 -23.59
N ARG A 694 -4.02 -8.30 -23.77
CA ARG A 694 -5.35 -8.15 -23.18
C ARG A 694 -6.31 -9.25 -23.62
N GLY A 695 -6.38 -9.55 -24.93
CA GLY A 695 -7.22 -10.64 -25.43
C GLY A 695 -6.77 -12.03 -24.96
N VAL A 696 -5.49 -12.23 -24.63
CA VAL A 696 -4.99 -13.45 -23.97
C VAL A 696 -5.49 -13.51 -22.52
N LEU A 697 -5.32 -12.43 -21.76
CA LEU A 697 -5.73 -12.36 -20.35
C LEU A 697 -7.25 -12.46 -20.17
N GLU A 698 -8.05 -11.80 -21.01
CA GLU A 698 -9.52 -11.90 -20.97
C GLU A 698 -9.99 -13.35 -21.24
N ARG A 699 -9.34 -14.08 -22.16
CA ARG A 699 -9.62 -15.50 -22.39
C ARG A 699 -9.22 -16.38 -21.21
N ALA A 700 -8.06 -16.13 -20.61
CA ALA A 700 -7.62 -16.88 -19.43
C ALA A 700 -8.54 -16.62 -18.23
N LEU A 701 -8.94 -15.37 -17.97
CA LEU A 701 -9.91 -15.05 -16.92
C LEU A 701 -11.25 -15.76 -17.12
N ARG A 702 -11.75 -15.79 -18.36
CA ARG A 702 -12.95 -16.54 -18.71
C ARG A 702 -12.82 -18.03 -18.35
N ALA A 703 -11.68 -18.64 -18.66
CA ALA A 703 -11.44 -20.05 -18.36
C ALA A 703 -11.29 -20.35 -16.85
N HIS A 704 -10.87 -19.37 -16.05
CA HIS A 704 -10.61 -19.54 -14.61
C HIS A 704 -11.64 -18.85 -13.70
N ALA A 705 -12.75 -18.32 -14.24
CA ALA A 705 -13.69 -17.50 -13.48
C ALA A 705 -14.27 -18.23 -12.25
N THR A 706 -14.68 -19.50 -12.42
CA THR A 706 -15.23 -20.33 -11.35
C THR A 706 -14.21 -20.61 -10.23
N PRO A 707 -13.00 -21.13 -10.51
CA PRO A 707 -11.93 -21.25 -9.50
C PRO A 707 -11.59 -19.94 -8.79
N LEU A 708 -11.53 -18.82 -9.53
CA LEU A 708 -11.23 -17.51 -8.96
C LEU A 708 -12.31 -17.05 -7.98
N LEU A 709 -13.60 -17.27 -8.28
CA LEU A 709 -14.67 -16.94 -7.33
C LEU A 709 -14.58 -17.79 -6.07
N ARG A 710 -14.29 -19.10 -6.19
CA ARG A 710 -14.10 -19.97 -5.02
C ARG A 710 -12.93 -19.52 -4.16
N LEU A 711 -11.84 -19.07 -4.78
CA LEU A 711 -10.71 -18.49 -4.07
C LEU A 711 -11.14 -17.26 -3.27
N VAL A 712 -11.87 -16.32 -3.88
CA VAL A 712 -12.37 -15.13 -3.18
C VAL A 712 -13.28 -15.51 -2.01
N LYS A 713 -14.21 -16.46 -2.19
CA LYS A 713 -15.06 -16.97 -1.09
C LYS A 713 -14.24 -17.58 0.04
N LYS A 714 -13.19 -18.34 -0.29
CA LYS A 714 -12.31 -18.98 0.69
C LYS A 714 -11.54 -17.96 1.50
N VAL A 715 -11.01 -16.93 0.85
CA VAL A 715 -10.22 -15.87 1.47
C VAL A 715 -11.12 -14.93 2.29
N ALA A 716 -12.32 -14.61 1.81
CA ALA A 716 -13.27 -13.73 2.50
C ALA A 716 -13.92 -14.37 3.75
N LYS A 717 -13.94 -15.70 3.88
CA LYS A 717 -14.50 -16.42 5.05
C LYS A 717 -13.52 -16.56 6.23
N ASN A 718 -12.27 -16.16 6.07
CA ASN A 718 -11.27 -16.23 7.14
C ASN A 718 -11.42 -15.03 8.10
N ASP A 719 -12.41 -15.08 8.98
CA ASP A 719 -12.72 -14.00 9.93
C ASP A 719 -11.58 -13.71 10.93
N GLU A 720 -10.65 -14.64 11.10
CA GLU A 720 -9.50 -14.48 12.02
C GLU A 720 -8.31 -13.73 11.40
N ASP A 721 -8.25 -13.59 10.07
CA ASP A 721 -7.15 -12.92 9.36
C ASP A 721 -7.66 -11.73 8.55
N GLY A 722 -7.54 -10.53 9.14
CA GLY A 722 -7.92 -9.28 8.48
C GLY A 722 -7.17 -9.02 7.18
N THR A 723 -5.98 -9.62 6.99
CA THR A 723 -5.18 -9.44 5.76
C THR A 723 -5.81 -10.23 4.63
N ALA A 724 -6.17 -11.49 4.90
CA ALA A 724 -6.92 -12.33 3.98
C ALA A 724 -8.23 -11.62 3.58
N GLN A 725 -9.02 -11.14 4.54
CA GLN A 725 -10.28 -10.46 4.24
C GLN A 725 -10.10 -9.24 3.32
N ALA A 726 -9.14 -8.36 3.59
CA ALA A 726 -8.85 -7.20 2.76
C ALA A 726 -8.43 -7.60 1.33
N ILE A 727 -7.59 -8.62 1.19
CA ILE A 727 -7.14 -9.09 -0.12
C ILE A 727 -8.30 -9.71 -0.92
N GLY A 728 -9.18 -10.46 -0.25
CA GLY A 728 -10.40 -10.99 -0.84
C GLY A 728 -11.33 -9.88 -1.35
N ALA A 729 -11.51 -8.82 -0.58
CA ALA A 729 -12.30 -7.64 -0.96
C ALA A 729 -11.71 -6.92 -2.18
N SER A 730 -10.39 -6.70 -2.18
CA SER A 730 -9.67 -6.12 -3.32
C SER A 730 -9.82 -6.96 -4.59
N LEU A 731 -9.67 -8.28 -4.48
CA LEU A 731 -9.86 -9.19 -5.62
C LEU A 731 -11.31 -9.17 -6.13
N ALA A 732 -12.29 -9.12 -5.22
CA ALA A 732 -13.69 -9.00 -5.60
C ALA A 732 -13.98 -7.71 -6.38
N ALA A 733 -13.44 -6.57 -5.91
CA ALA A 733 -13.59 -5.28 -6.58
C ALA A 733 -12.92 -5.25 -7.97
N ALA A 734 -11.72 -5.85 -8.08
CA ALA A 734 -11.01 -5.97 -9.35
C ALA A 734 -11.80 -6.82 -10.37
N LEU A 735 -12.34 -7.97 -9.95
CA LEU A 735 -13.18 -8.82 -10.80
C LEU A 735 -14.48 -8.12 -11.22
N ASN A 736 -15.13 -7.40 -10.30
CA ASN A 736 -16.36 -6.65 -10.60
C ASN A 736 -16.14 -5.65 -11.74
N THR A 737 -15.02 -4.91 -11.69
CA THR A 737 -14.65 -3.93 -12.73
C THR A 737 -14.48 -4.58 -14.11
N ILE A 738 -13.97 -5.81 -14.16
CA ILE A 738 -13.76 -6.54 -15.41
C ILE A 738 -15.08 -7.08 -15.96
N LEU A 739 -15.96 -7.58 -15.08
CA LEU A 739 -17.24 -8.19 -15.47
C LEU A 739 -18.25 -7.20 -16.06
N GLN A 740 -18.13 -5.90 -15.79
CA GLN A 740 -19.03 -4.88 -16.35
C GLN A 740 -18.98 -4.74 -17.89
N LYS A 741 -18.01 -5.37 -18.55
CA LYS A 741 -17.97 -5.42 -20.02
C LYS A 741 -18.99 -6.43 -20.54
N GLY A 742 -19.82 -6.04 -21.51
CA GLY A 742 -20.96 -6.84 -22.02
C GLY A 742 -20.63 -8.25 -22.56
N GLU A 743 -19.36 -8.59 -22.73
CA GLU A 743 -18.86 -9.92 -23.13
C GLU A 743 -18.79 -10.93 -21.97
N ALA A 744 -19.05 -10.51 -20.72
CA ALA A 744 -18.95 -11.35 -19.52
C ALA A 744 -20.26 -12.04 -19.10
N GLN A 745 -21.37 -11.79 -19.80
CA GLN A 745 -22.70 -12.25 -19.39
C GLN A 745 -22.85 -13.79 -19.29
N ALA A 746 -22.26 -14.54 -20.23
CA ALA A 746 -22.29 -16.00 -20.20
C ALA A 746 -21.51 -16.59 -19.01
N ILE A 747 -20.36 -15.98 -18.68
CA ILE A 747 -19.55 -16.37 -17.52
C ILE A 747 -20.31 -16.07 -16.23
N ALA A 748 -20.95 -14.91 -16.16
CA ALA A 748 -21.72 -14.51 -14.99
C ALA A 748 -22.85 -15.51 -14.69
N ALA A 749 -23.53 -16.01 -15.73
CA ALA A 749 -24.56 -17.05 -15.58
C ALA A 749 -23.98 -18.38 -15.04
N GLU A 750 -22.80 -18.80 -15.51
CA GLU A 750 -22.11 -19.99 -15.01
C GLU A 750 -21.70 -19.83 -13.54
N VAL A 751 -21.02 -18.73 -13.23
CA VAL A 751 -20.38 -18.46 -11.94
C VAL A 751 -21.40 -18.12 -10.85
N LEU A 752 -22.59 -17.62 -11.19
CA LEU A 752 -23.65 -17.33 -10.21
C LEU A 752 -24.02 -18.55 -9.38
N THR A 753 -23.92 -19.77 -9.93
CA THR A 753 -24.22 -21.03 -9.24
C THR A 753 -23.29 -21.30 -8.05
N GLU A 754 -22.10 -20.71 -8.03
CA GLU A 754 -21.15 -20.80 -6.92
C GLU A 754 -21.48 -19.83 -5.77
N LEU A 755 -22.36 -18.85 -5.99
CA LEU A 755 -22.81 -17.90 -4.97
C LEU A 755 -24.07 -18.42 -4.27
N ASP A 756 -23.95 -18.68 -2.96
CA ASP A 756 -25.04 -19.15 -2.11
C ASP A 756 -25.84 -17.99 -1.50
N GLU A 757 -26.90 -18.29 -0.74
CA GLU A 757 -27.75 -17.25 -0.11
C GLU A 757 -26.98 -16.48 0.99
N SER A 758 -25.97 -17.13 1.58
CA SER A 758 -25.10 -16.61 2.62
C SER A 758 -23.83 -15.96 2.05
N CYS A 759 -24.00 -15.07 1.07
CA CYS A 759 -22.89 -14.33 0.49
C CYS A 759 -22.31 -13.36 1.54
N PRO A 760 -20.99 -13.43 1.86
CA PRO A 760 -20.34 -12.49 2.77
C PRO A 760 -20.53 -11.03 2.31
N ASP A 761 -20.64 -10.09 3.25
CA ASP A 761 -20.88 -8.67 2.95
C ASP A 761 -19.86 -8.09 1.96
N VAL A 762 -18.60 -8.51 2.12
CA VAL A 762 -17.46 -8.14 1.25
C VAL A 762 -17.69 -8.51 -0.22
N LEU A 763 -18.50 -9.54 -0.50
CA LEU A 763 -18.76 -10.04 -1.85
C LEU A 763 -20.05 -9.52 -2.46
N LEU A 764 -20.89 -8.80 -1.72
CA LEU A 764 -22.23 -8.42 -2.17
C LEU A 764 -22.21 -7.57 -3.46
N GLU A 765 -21.22 -6.70 -3.62
CA GLU A 765 -21.09 -5.86 -4.81
C GLU A 765 -20.78 -6.69 -6.06
N LEU A 766 -19.81 -7.60 -5.95
CA LEU A 766 -19.47 -8.54 -7.03
C LEU A 766 -20.66 -9.47 -7.32
N ALA A 767 -21.31 -10.00 -6.29
CA ALA A 767 -22.46 -10.88 -6.43
C ALA A 767 -23.64 -10.19 -7.13
N THR A 768 -23.89 -8.91 -6.81
CA THR A 768 -24.93 -8.10 -7.47
C THR A 768 -24.63 -7.91 -8.94
N ALA A 769 -23.38 -7.61 -9.31
CA ALA A 769 -22.98 -7.46 -10.71
C ALA A 769 -23.05 -8.78 -11.50
N ILE A 770 -22.62 -9.89 -10.89
CA ILE A 770 -22.75 -11.22 -11.48
C ILE A 770 -24.23 -11.55 -11.73
N ALA A 771 -25.10 -11.29 -10.77
CA ALA A 771 -26.53 -11.58 -10.91
C ALA A 771 -27.19 -10.72 -12.00
N ASP A 772 -26.88 -9.42 -12.08
CA ASP A 772 -27.35 -8.52 -13.16
C ASP A 772 -26.92 -9.02 -14.55
N HIS A 773 -25.63 -9.37 -14.71
CA HIS A 773 -25.13 -9.89 -15.97
C HIS A 773 -25.69 -11.27 -16.34
N ALA A 774 -25.98 -12.12 -15.35
CA ALA A 774 -26.65 -13.41 -15.57
C ALA A 774 -28.11 -13.20 -16.03
N VAL A 775 -28.83 -12.25 -15.43
CA VAL A 775 -30.18 -11.87 -15.88
C VAL A 775 -30.14 -11.37 -17.33
N ALA A 776 -29.21 -10.46 -17.65
CA ALA A 776 -29.01 -9.98 -19.00
C ALA A 776 -28.69 -11.10 -20.00
N TYR A 777 -27.88 -12.10 -19.61
CA TYR A 777 -27.60 -13.29 -20.42
C TYR A 777 -28.87 -14.06 -20.76
N TYR A 778 -29.67 -14.40 -19.75
CA TYR A 778 -30.90 -15.17 -19.94
C TYR A 778 -32.02 -14.37 -20.64
N GLN A 779 -31.96 -13.04 -20.64
CA GLN A 779 -32.90 -12.17 -21.35
C GLN A 779 -32.55 -11.94 -22.83
N ARG A 780 -31.36 -12.33 -23.32
CA ARG A 780 -30.99 -12.15 -24.74
C ARG A 780 -31.92 -12.90 -25.68
N ASP A 781 -32.33 -12.26 -26.78
CA ASP A 781 -33.24 -12.83 -27.79
C ASP A 781 -32.57 -13.86 -28.72
N ASP A 782 -31.25 -14.06 -28.62
CA ASP A 782 -30.45 -14.80 -29.60
C ASP A 782 -30.65 -16.34 -29.59
N ALA A 783 -31.41 -16.89 -28.64
CA ALA A 783 -31.63 -18.33 -28.48
C ALA A 783 -33.10 -18.68 -28.17
N PRO A 784 -33.62 -19.83 -28.66
CA PRO A 784 -35.00 -20.25 -28.39
C PRO A 784 -35.27 -20.33 -26.89
N HIS A 785 -36.46 -19.92 -26.47
CA HIS A 785 -36.90 -20.02 -25.07
C HIS A 785 -36.98 -21.50 -24.68
N THR A 786 -35.98 -21.96 -23.92
CA THR A 786 -35.97 -23.29 -23.30
C THR A 786 -36.40 -23.19 -21.84
N ASP A 787 -36.93 -24.28 -21.28
CA ASP A 787 -37.23 -24.38 -19.85
C ASP A 787 -35.97 -24.09 -19.01
N GLU A 788 -34.81 -24.59 -19.42
CA GLU A 788 -33.52 -24.35 -18.76
C GLU A 788 -33.14 -22.86 -18.69
N LYS A 789 -33.32 -22.11 -19.79
CA LYS A 789 -33.08 -20.66 -19.84
C LYS A 789 -34.02 -19.90 -18.91
N THR A 790 -35.27 -20.34 -18.82
CA THR A 790 -36.28 -19.71 -17.98
C THR A 790 -36.04 -20.02 -16.49
N VAL A 791 -35.63 -21.24 -16.16
CA VAL A 791 -35.18 -21.62 -14.80
C VAL A 791 -33.95 -20.81 -14.38
N GLY A 792 -32.98 -20.66 -15.29
CA GLY A 792 -31.80 -19.81 -15.09
C GLY A 792 -32.17 -18.36 -14.81
N LEU A 793 -33.07 -17.77 -15.61
CA LEU A 793 -33.56 -16.41 -15.42
C LEU A 793 -34.24 -16.21 -14.07
N ALA A 794 -35.17 -17.11 -13.71
CA ALA A 794 -35.93 -17.01 -12.47
C ALA A 794 -35.00 -17.07 -11.23
N THR A 795 -34.05 -18.02 -11.24
CA THR A 795 -33.02 -18.15 -10.20
C THR A 795 -32.14 -16.91 -10.13
N ALA A 796 -31.71 -16.37 -11.28
CA ALA A 796 -30.86 -15.19 -11.33
C ALA A 796 -31.56 -13.94 -10.78
N LEU A 797 -32.84 -13.73 -11.10
CA LEU A 797 -33.65 -12.63 -10.56
C LEU A 797 -33.83 -12.75 -9.05
N GLN A 798 -34.11 -13.95 -8.53
CA GLN A 798 -34.25 -14.18 -7.09
C GLN A 798 -32.95 -13.86 -6.35
N ARG A 799 -31.81 -14.35 -6.86
CA ARG A 799 -30.46 -14.05 -6.32
C ARG A 799 -30.16 -12.56 -6.37
N TRP A 800 -30.47 -11.90 -7.48
CA TRP A 800 -30.22 -10.48 -7.65
C TRP A 800 -31.03 -9.64 -6.66
N SER A 801 -32.31 -9.95 -6.46
CA SER A 801 -33.15 -9.29 -5.46
C SER A 801 -32.56 -9.43 -4.05
N LEU A 802 -32.12 -10.63 -3.68
CA LEU A 802 -31.48 -10.88 -2.38
C LEU A 802 -30.21 -10.05 -2.20
N TYR A 803 -29.29 -10.06 -3.17
CA TYR A 803 -28.03 -9.32 -3.06
C TYR A 803 -28.24 -7.81 -3.07
N LEU A 804 -29.22 -7.30 -3.82
CA LEU A 804 -29.62 -5.88 -3.79
C LEU A 804 -30.16 -5.48 -2.42
N ALA A 805 -30.98 -6.31 -1.79
CA ALA A 805 -31.53 -6.04 -0.46
C ALA A 805 -30.43 -5.99 0.60
N ASN A 806 -29.53 -6.98 0.60
CA ASN A 806 -28.38 -7.03 1.50
C ASN A 806 -27.40 -5.86 1.26
N SER A 807 -27.29 -5.38 0.01
CA SER A 807 -26.52 -4.18 -0.35
C SER A 807 -27.23 -2.85 -0.02
N GLY A 808 -28.45 -2.90 0.52
CA GLY A 808 -29.23 -1.72 0.92
C GLY A 808 -30.12 -1.10 -0.17
N PHE A 809 -30.19 -1.68 -1.38
CA PHE A 809 -31.01 -1.19 -2.49
C PHE A 809 -32.46 -1.69 -2.44
N ARG A 810 -33.15 -1.44 -1.34
CA ARG A 810 -34.48 -2.03 -1.04
C ARG A 810 -35.53 -1.83 -2.13
N ASN A 811 -35.63 -0.62 -2.71
CA ASN A 811 -36.61 -0.36 -3.77
C ASN A 811 -36.32 -1.17 -5.03
N ARG A 812 -35.06 -1.19 -5.48
CA ARG A 812 -34.66 -1.94 -6.67
C ARG A 812 -34.79 -3.45 -6.42
N ALA A 813 -34.43 -3.91 -5.22
CA ALA A 813 -34.61 -5.30 -4.81
C ALA A 813 -36.08 -5.73 -4.90
N CYS A 814 -37.01 -4.87 -4.46
CA CYS A 814 -38.45 -5.13 -4.56
C CYS A 814 -38.93 -5.21 -6.02
N GLU A 815 -38.47 -4.32 -6.90
CA GLU A 815 -38.77 -4.38 -8.35
C GLU A 815 -38.33 -5.72 -8.96
N ILE A 816 -37.08 -6.12 -8.69
CA ILE A 816 -36.54 -7.39 -9.20
C ILE A 816 -37.24 -8.62 -8.59
N ALA A 817 -37.71 -8.55 -7.34
CA ALA A 817 -38.50 -9.63 -6.73
C ALA A 817 -39.84 -9.86 -7.46
N TYR A 818 -40.49 -8.80 -7.96
CA TYR A 818 -41.69 -8.95 -8.80
C TYR A 818 -41.37 -9.67 -10.11
N GLU A 819 -40.26 -9.33 -10.75
CA GLU A 819 -39.80 -10.01 -11.97
C GLU A 819 -39.51 -11.50 -11.70
N ALA A 820 -38.93 -11.83 -10.55
CA ALA A 820 -38.67 -13.21 -10.14
C ALA A 820 -39.97 -14.02 -9.99
N VAL A 821 -40.98 -13.48 -9.30
CA VAL A 821 -42.30 -14.12 -9.17
C VAL A 821 -42.95 -14.33 -10.54
N TYR A 822 -42.85 -13.35 -11.44
CA TYR A 822 -43.37 -13.48 -12.80
C TYR A 822 -42.70 -14.61 -13.58
N ALA A 823 -41.36 -14.72 -13.50
CA ALA A 823 -40.60 -15.77 -14.16
C ALA A 823 -40.93 -17.17 -13.60
N HIS A 824 -40.98 -17.33 -12.26
CA HIS A 824 -41.36 -18.59 -11.63
C HIS A 824 -42.82 -18.99 -11.92
N ARG A 825 -43.72 -18.01 -12.05
CA ARG A 825 -45.12 -18.28 -12.41
C ARG A 825 -45.23 -18.79 -13.84
N ALA A 826 -44.48 -18.21 -14.78
CA ALA A 826 -44.44 -18.69 -16.16
C ALA A 826 -43.94 -20.16 -16.22
N LEU A 827 -42.88 -20.49 -15.48
CA LEU A 827 -42.34 -21.86 -15.36
C LEU A 827 -43.36 -22.86 -14.80
N ALA A 828 -44.04 -22.49 -13.72
CA ALA A 828 -45.04 -23.35 -13.10
C ALA A 828 -46.27 -23.61 -14.00
N GLN A 829 -46.55 -22.70 -14.96
CA GLN A 829 -47.63 -22.84 -15.92
C GLN A 829 -47.25 -23.67 -17.15
N THR A 830 -45.99 -23.59 -17.61
CA THR A 830 -45.52 -24.35 -18.78
C THR A 830 -45.20 -25.80 -18.42
N THR A 831 -44.57 -26.03 -17.27
CA THR A 831 -44.10 -27.35 -16.84
C THR A 831 -44.52 -27.61 -15.40
N SER A 832 -45.56 -28.44 -15.22
CA SER A 832 -46.08 -28.79 -13.89
C SER A 832 -45.11 -29.74 -13.18
N SER A 833 -44.30 -29.19 -12.28
CA SER A 833 -43.34 -29.90 -11.42
C SER A 833 -43.45 -29.39 -9.98
N PRO A 834 -43.36 -30.27 -8.96
CA PRO A 834 -43.29 -29.84 -7.56
C PRO A 834 -42.10 -28.91 -7.29
N GLU A 835 -41.01 -29.02 -8.05
CA GLU A 835 -39.85 -28.12 -7.93
C GLU A 835 -40.17 -26.70 -8.41
N HIS A 836 -40.91 -26.55 -9.50
CA HIS A 836 -41.32 -25.22 -10.00
C HIS A 836 -42.36 -24.56 -9.08
N LYS A 837 -43.31 -25.33 -8.55
CA LYS A 837 -44.24 -24.84 -7.51
C LYS A 837 -43.48 -24.35 -6.27
N ARG A 838 -42.43 -25.08 -5.87
CA ARG A 838 -41.59 -24.71 -4.73
C ARG A 838 -40.80 -23.42 -4.98
N GLY A 839 -40.19 -23.28 -6.15
CA GLY A 839 -39.50 -22.04 -6.52
C GLY A 839 -40.44 -20.82 -6.55
N LEU A 840 -41.68 -21.01 -7.02
CA LEU A 840 -42.71 -19.96 -6.98
C LEU A 840 -43.08 -19.57 -5.54
N ALA A 841 -43.24 -20.53 -4.63
CA ALA A 841 -43.54 -20.28 -3.22
C ALA A 841 -42.40 -19.54 -2.50
N GLU A 842 -41.15 -19.90 -2.80
CA GLU A 842 -39.95 -19.21 -2.29
C GLU A 842 -39.88 -17.77 -2.82
N ALA A 843 -40.10 -17.54 -4.12
CA ALA A 843 -40.13 -16.20 -4.71
C ALA A 843 -41.25 -15.30 -4.11
N HIS A 844 -42.42 -15.87 -3.81
CA HIS A 844 -43.49 -15.13 -3.11
C HIS A 844 -43.10 -14.75 -1.67
N SER A 845 -42.39 -15.63 -0.96
CA SER A 845 -41.87 -15.32 0.39
C SER A 845 -40.82 -14.21 0.35
N ASP A 846 -39.89 -14.31 -0.60
CA ASP A 846 -38.84 -13.29 -0.77
C ASP A 846 -39.45 -11.93 -1.15
N LEU A 847 -40.46 -11.90 -2.05
CA LEU A 847 -41.18 -10.68 -2.40
C LEU A 847 -41.94 -10.10 -1.19
N ALA A 848 -42.53 -10.94 -0.33
CA ALA A 848 -43.18 -10.48 0.89
C ALA A 848 -42.18 -9.77 1.83
N ASP A 849 -41.01 -10.37 2.05
CA ASP A 849 -39.94 -9.76 2.86
C ASP A 849 -39.47 -8.43 2.26
N ARG A 850 -39.28 -8.35 0.93
CA ARG A 850 -38.88 -7.11 0.25
C ARG A 850 -39.96 -6.03 0.31
N LEU A 851 -41.24 -6.39 0.21
CA LEU A 851 -42.37 -5.47 0.33
C LEU A 851 -42.50 -4.90 1.74
N ASP A 852 -42.21 -5.73 2.75
CA ASP A 852 -42.15 -5.30 4.15
C ASP A 852 -41.04 -4.27 4.37
N GLU A 853 -39.83 -4.53 3.85
CA GLU A 853 -38.66 -3.64 3.94
C GLU A 853 -38.88 -2.25 3.32
N VAL A 854 -39.76 -2.13 2.31
CA VAL A 854 -40.15 -0.85 1.69
C VAL A 854 -41.46 -0.27 2.24
N GLY A 855 -42.10 -0.94 3.21
CA GLY A 855 -43.29 -0.48 3.93
C GLY A 855 -44.64 -0.71 3.22
N ARG A 856 -44.70 -1.64 2.26
CA ARG A 856 -45.92 -2.05 1.52
C ARG A 856 -46.57 -3.28 2.16
N PHE A 857 -46.94 -3.16 3.44
CA PHE A 857 -47.37 -4.28 4.29
C PHE A 857 -48.59 -5.08 3.79
N GLU A 858 -49.60 -4.42 3.20
CA GLU A 858 -50.79 -5.12 2.68
C GLU A 858 -50.44 -6.07 1.53
N GLU A 859 -49.57 -5.60 0.63
CA GLU A 859 -49.09 -6.43 -0.48
C GLU A 859 -48.14 -7.52 0.03
N ALA A 860 -47.28 -7.22 1.02
CA ALA A 860 -46.45 -8.22 1.67
C ALA A 860 -47.28 -9.36 2.26
N HIS A 861 -48.40 -9.04 2.91
CA HIS A 861 -49.32 -10.02 3.47
C HIS A 861 -49.98 -10.89 2.39
N ASP A 862 -50.42 -10.30 1.28
CA ASP A 862 -50.99 -11.05 0.16
C ASP A 862 -49.97 -12.02 -0.47
N GLN A 863 -48.72 -11.58 -0.67
CA GLN A 863 -47.66 -12.43 -1.19
C GLN A 863 -47.28 -13.55 -0.22
N ALA A 864 -47.19 -13.26 1.08
CA ALA A 864 -46.92 -14.27 2.10
C ALA A 864 -48.05 -15.32 2.20
N ARG A 865 -49.31 -14.91 2.04
CA ARG A 865 -50.45 -15.84 1.97
C ARG A 865 -50.33 -16.79 0.79
N ASP A 866 -49.99 -16.26 -0.38
CA ASP A 866 -49.84 -17.05 -1.60
C ASP A 866 -48.66 -18.05 -1.48
N ALA A 867 -47.56 -17.65 -0.83
CA ALA A 867 -46.45 -18.55 -0.50
C ALA A 867 -46.88 -19.70 0.44
N VAL A 868 -47.56 -19.39 1.54
CA VAL A 868 -48.06 -20.40 2.51
C VAL A 868 -48.99 -21.40 1.84
N ARG A 869 -49.90 -20.91 0.98
CA ARG A 869 -50.80 -21.79 0.23
C ARG A 869 -50.04 -22.79 -0.63
N LEU A 870 -49.02 -22.33 -1.37
CA LEU A 870 -48.22 -23.20 -2.23
C LEU A 870 -47.37 -24.20 -1.43
N PHE A 871 -46.79 -23.77 -0.29
CA PHE A 871 -46.04 -24.68 0.59
C PHE A 871 -46.95 -25.72 1.27
N ASP A 872 -48.18 -25.35 1.66
CA ASP A 872 -49.15 -26.29 2.21
C ASP A 872 -49.56 -27.32 1.16
N GLU A 873 -49.91 -26.90 -0.06
CA GLU A 873 -50.21 -27.81 -1.18
C GLU A 873 -49.07 -28.82 -1.42
N LEU A 874 -47.81 -28.36 -1.42
CA LEU A 874 -46.64 -29.23 -1.55
C LEU A 874 -46.47 -30.21 -0.38
N TYR A 875 -46.67 -29.74 0.86
CA TYR A 875 -46.57 -30.57 2.06
C TYR A 875 -47.62 -31.68 2.09
N GLN A 876 -48.84 -31.41 1.61
CA GLN A 876 -49.89 -32.42 1.49
C GLN A 876 -49.61 -33.44 0.36
N GLU A 877 -49.00 -33.01 -0.75
CA GLU A 877 -48.63 -33.88 -1.88
C GLU A 877 -47.49 -34.85 -1.52
N SER A 878 -46.51 -34.40 -0.74
CA SER A 878 -45.44 -35.22 -0.17
C SER A 878 -44.89 -34.52 1.07
N PRO A 879 -44.83 -35.15 2.26
CA PRO A 879 -44.34 -34.51 3.49
C PRO A 879 -42.88 -34.87 3.84
N PRO A 880 -41.85 -34.47 3.07
CA PRO A 880 -40.49 -34.53 3.55
C PRO A 880 -40.23 -33.44 4.61
N GLN A 881 -39.24 -33.69 5.48
CA GLN A 881 -38.85 -32.76 6.55
C GLN A 881 -38.50 -31.35 6.03
N VAL A 882 -38.07 -31.23 4.78
CA VAL A 882 -37.66 -29.96 4.16
C VAL A 882 -38.87 -29.06 3.83
N ASP A 883 -39.97 -29.62 3.34
CA ASP A 883 -41.15 -28.82 2.97
C ASP A 883 -41.91 -28.36 4.23
N ALA A 884 -41.84 -29.11 5.34
CA ALA A 884 -42.32 -28.67 6.65
C ALA A 884 -41.56 -27.44 7.19
N PHE A 885 -40.23 -27.41 7.05
CA PHE A 885 -39.41 -26.26 7.46
C PHE A 885 -39.75 -25.00 6.65
N ARG A 886 -39.94 -25.15 5.33
CA ARG A 886 -40.32 -24.05 4.44
C ARG A 886 -41.72 -23.50 4.75
N LEU A 887 -42.70 -24.38 4.99
CA LEU A 887 -44.04 -23.98 5.42
C LEU A 887 -43.98 -23.20 6.74
N ALA A 888 -43.18 -23.64 7.71
CA ALA A 888 -42.97 -22.92 8.95
C ALA A 888 -42.34 -21.52 8.72
N LYS A 889 -41.34 -21.41 7.84
CA LYS A 889 -40.75 -20.12 7.44
C LYS A 889 -41.79 -19.20 6.80
N GLY A 890 -42.57 -19.70 5.84
CA GLY A 890 -43.64 -18.94 5.19
C GLY A 890 -44.73 -18.46 6.17
N LEU A 891 -45.12 -19.30 7.13
CA LEU A 891 -46.05 -18.91 8.21
C LEU A 891 -45.47 -17.81 9.11
N CYS A 892 -44.16 -17.81 9.36
CA CYS A 892 -43.50 -16.73 10.11
C CYS A 892 -43.55 -15.41 9.31
N THR A 893 -43.19 -15.43 8.03
CA THR A 893 -43.28 -14.24 7.16
C THR A 893 -44.71 -13.71 7.09
N TYR A 894 -45.71 -14.59 6.96
CA TYR A 894 -47.12 -14.23 6.98
C TYR A 894 -47.55 -13.56 8.31
N ALA A 895 -47.09 -14.11 9.44
CA ALA A 895 -47.36 -13.55 10.76
C ALA A 895 -46.71 -12.17 10.96
N THR A 896 -45.46 -11.98 10.50
CA THR A 896 -44.77 -10.68 10.53
C THR A 896 -45.54 -9.62 9.74
N ALA A 897 -45.87 -9.92 8.47
CA ALA A 897 -46.62 -8.99 7.62
C ALA A 897 -48.00 -8.64 8.22
N ALA A 898 -48.70 -9.61 8.83
CA ALA A 898 -49.95 -9.36 9.53
C ALA A 898 -49.77 -8.45 10.75
N ASN A 899 -48.70 -8.64 11.52
CA ASN A 899 -48.37 -7.81 12.67
C ASN A 899 -48.05 -6.36 12.26
N ASP A 900 -47.31 -6.15 11.17
CA ASP A 900 -46.97 -4.79 10.71
C ASP A 900 -48.17 -4.02 10.16
N ILE A 901 -49.15 -4.71 9.55
CA ILE A 901 -50.46 -4.13 9.24
C ILE A 901 -51.18 -3.67 10.52
N LEU A 902 -51.20 -4.50 11.57
CA LEU A 902 -51.82 -4.17 12.85
C LEU A 902 -51.13 -2.99 13.55
N ILE A 903 -49.79 -2.93 13.52
CA ILE A 903 -49.01 -1.80 14.05
C ILE A 903 -49.29 -0.52 13.26
N ARG A 904 -49.33 -0.57 11.93
CA ARG A 904 -49.67 0.61 11.10
C ARG A 904 -51.09 1.10 11.37
N ASN A 905 -52.06 0.19 11.50
CA ASN A 905 -53.45 0.53 11.76
C ASN A 905 -53.65 1.12 13.17
N SER A 906 -52.93 0.62 14.17
CA SER A 906 -52.94 1.17 15.53
C SER A 906 -52.25 2.55 15.61
N ILE A 907 -51.11 2.76 14.94
CA ILE A 907 -50.47 4.08 14.82
C ILE A 907 -51.33 5.08 14.03
N GLY A 908 -52.00 4.63 12.97
CA GLY A 908 -52.95 5.41 12.18
C GLY A 908 -54.17 5.83 13.00
N SER A 909 -54.70 4.93 13.84
CA SER A 909 -55.79 5.20 14.77
C SER A 909 -55.39 6.20 15.87
N ILE A 910 -54.15 6.13 16.37
CA ILE A 910 -53.60 7.11 17.33
C ILE A 910 -53.43 8.49 16.68
N ARG A 911 -53.00 8.58 15.41
CA ARG A 911 -52.93 9.85 14.67
C ARG A 911 -54.32 10.41 14.32
N GLY A 912 -55.29 9.55 13.99
CA GLY A 912 -56.70 9.91 13.79
C GLY A 912 -57.39 10.45 15.05
N CYS A 913 -56.99 9.98 16.23
CA CYS A 913 -57.44 10.52 17.52
C CYS A 913 -56.70 11.81 17.95
N SER A 914 -55.61 12.20 17.27
CA SER A 914 -54.83 13.41 17.58
C SER A 914 -55.28 14.68 16.83
N GLY A 915 -56.45 14.65 16.18
CA GLY A 915 -57.11 15.85 15.61
C GLY A 915 -57.50 16.94 16.62
N ARG A 916 -57.19 16.76 17.92
CA ARG A 916 -57.21 17.80 18.95
C ARG A 916 -56.00 17.67 19.90
N ALA A 917 -54.77 17.88 19.42
CA ALA A 917 -53.72 18.61 20.16
C ALA A 917 -52.39 18.65 19.38
N GLY A 918 -51.94 19.88 19.08
CA GLY A 918 -50.54 20.33 19.14
C GLY A 918 -49.42 19.52 18.48
N ARG A 919 -48.86 20.07 17.40
CA ARG A 919 -47.54 19.79 16.81
C ARG A 919 -46.45 19.38 17.83
N ARG A 920 -45.76 18.26 17.59
CA ARG A 920 -44.29 18.11 17.81
C ARG A 920 -43.73 16.95 16.98
N SER A 921 -42.66 17.25 16.24
CA SER A 921 -41.88 16.35 15.41
C SER A 921 -40.96 15.48 16.29
N SER A 922 -41.00 14.17 16.11
CA SER A 922 -40.00 13.24 16.66
C SER A 922 -39.57 12.24 15.57
N ARG A 923 -38.30 12.37 15.16
CA ARG A 923 -37.53 11.42 14.34
C ARG A 923 -37.34 10.12 15.13
N GLY A 924 -37.75 8.99 14.55
CA GLY A 924 -37.43 7.65 15.08
C GLY A 924 -36.11 7.15 14.49
N ARG A 925 -35.12 6.93 15.35
CA ARG A 925 -33.99 6.02 15.09
C ARG A 925 -34.46 4.61 15.40
N TYR A 926 -34.36 3.70 14.45
CA TYR A 926 -34.29 2.26 14.73
C TYR A 926 -32.86 1.82 14.41
N VAL A 927 -32.11 1.49 15.46
CA VAL A 927 -30.83 0.78 15.39
C VAL A 927 -31.19 -0.68 15.62
N ALA A 928 -31.04 -1.52 14.59
CA ALA A 928 -31.11 -2.96 14.71
C ALA A 928 -29.68 -3.47 14.96
N ASP A 929 -29.45 -3.94 16.18
CA ASP A 929 -28.22 -4.56 16.64
C ASP A 929 -28.31 -6.06 16.31
N VAL A 930 -27.61 -6.50 15.26
CA VAL A 930 -27.53 -7.91 14.86
C VAL A 930 -26.27 -8.51 15.48
N GLY A 931 -26.39 -8.96 16.73
CA GLY A 931 -25.38 -9.76 17.40
C GLY A 931 -25.56 -11.25 17.06
N GLY A 932 -24.75 -11.76 16.14
CA GLY A 932 -24.58 -13.19 15.92
C GLY A 932 -24.02 -13.87 17.18
N GLY A 933 -24.72 -14.89 17.67
CA GLY A 933 -24.33 -15.66 18.83
C GLY A 933 -24.58 -17.14 18.63
N GLY A 934 -23.64 -17.83 17.96
CA GLY A 934 -23.58 -19.28 17.98
C GLY A 934 -23.43 -19.77 19.43
N ARG A 935 -24.28 -20.70 19.85
CA ARG A 935 -24.04 -21.47 21.08
C ARG A 935 -24.14 -22.96 20.81
N THR A 936 -22.99 -23.56 21.01
CA THR A 936 -22.65 -24.97 21.12
C THR A 936 -23.52 -25.68 22.15
N CYS A 937 -23.89 -26.91 21.81
CA CYS A 937 -24.55 -27.86 22.69
C CYS A 937 -23.52 -28.46 23.64
N GLY A 938 -23.74 -28.37 24.96
CA GLY A 938 -22.72 -28.76 25.95
C GLY A 938 -23.23 -28.90 27.39
N SER A 939 -24.00 -29.95 27.64
CA SER A 939 -24.05 -30.81 28.84
C SER A 939 -24.15 -30.24 30.29
N ARG A 940 -25.12 -30.82 31.02
CA ARG A 940 -25.18 -31.14 32.48
C ARG A 940 -25.37 -29.99 33.50
N ARG A 941 -26.55 -29.98 34.14
CA ARG A 941 -26.72 -30.36 35.56
C ARG A 941 -28.19 -30.63 35.92
N ARG A 942 -28.39 -31.68 36.71
CA ARG A 942 -29.65 -32.16 37.32
C ARG A 942 -30.09 -31.24 38.47
N VAL A 943 -31.40 -30.99 38.60
CA VAL A 943 -32.17 -31.04 39.87
C VAL A 943 -33.61 -31.48 39.55
N GLY A 944 -34.17 -32.34 40.41
CA GLY A 944 -35.35 -33.19 40.19
C GLY A 944 -36.74 -32.56 40.43
N PRO A 945 -37.78 -33.42 40.62
CA PRO A 945 -39.13 -33.20 40.09
C PRO A 945 -40.09 -32.53 41.09
N GLY A 946 -40.93 -31.62 40.58
CA GLY A 946 -42.07 -31.04 41.30
C GLY A 946 -43.36 -31.27 40.52
N ARG A 947 -44.33 -31.90 41.18
CA ARG A 947 -45.63 -32.36 40.66
C ARG A 947 -46.53 -31.20 40.21
N GLY A 948 -47.44 -31.48 39.26
CA GLY A 948 -48.48 -30.56 38.75
C GLY A 948 -49.52 -30.12 39.80
N PRO A 949 -50.56 -29.35 39.41
CA PRO A 949 -51.58 -29.82 38.46
C PRO A 949 -51.98 -28.81 37.37
N GLY A 950 -52.70 -29.33 36.36
CA GLY A 950 -53.05 -28.64 35.12
C GLY A 950 -54.19 -27.61 35.18
N CYS A 951 -54.31 -26.89 34.07
CA CYS A 951 -55.49 -26.25 33.47
C CYS A 951 -55.07 -26.00 32.00
N ALA A 952 -55.54 -26.80 31.04
CA ALA A 952 -56.77 -26.59 30.27
C ALA A 952 -56.73 -25.29 29.43
N TRP A 953 -56.30 -25.47 28.18
CA TRP A 953 -56.82 -24.89 26.93
C TRP A 953 -57.78 -23.69 27.02
N ALA A 954 -57.40 -22.62 26.33
CA ALA A 954 -58.35 -21.75 25.64
C ALA A 954 -57.70 -21.19 24.38
N ASP A 955 -58.10 -21.77 23.24
CA ASP A 955 -58.02 -21.17 21.92
C ASP A 955 -58.87 -19.90 21.87
N SER A 956 -58.37 -18.84 21.21
CA SER A 956 -59.20 -18.00 20.35
C SER A 956 -58.36 -16.94 19.62
N VAL A 957 -58.24 -17.16 18.30
CA VAL A 957 -58.26 -16.21 17.16
C VAL A 957 -57.32 -15.01 17.18
#